data_AF-A0AAP4A0G0-F1
#
_entry.id   AF-A0AAP4A0G0-F1
#
_cell.length_a   1.000
_cell.length_b   1.000
_cell.length_c   1.000
_cell.angle_alpha   90.00
_cell.angle_beta   90.00
_cell.angle_gamma   90.00
#
_symmetry.space_group_name_H-M   'P 1'
#
loop_
_entity.id
_entity.type
_entity.pdbx_description
1 polymer ?
#
loop_
_entity_poly.entity_id
_entity_poly.type
_entity_poly.pdbx_seq_one_letter_code
_entity_poly.pdbx_strand_id
1 'polypeptide(L)'
;MRKMAAVILIFALVATCIPPSRAEAAAGLDENTTQRLEAFIHEKMQEGHIPGMTVIVVRGKETAYLKSFGYANVDKQVPVTPETSFEIASCSKGFTALAVLQLQQQGLLKLDDPVSKFFPWFQAKYKHQNVEITLRQLLHHSSGIPWYTITDIPISNRPDSLEQVVRNVNGLELHNRPGERFEYATINYAIVGAVIQKVTGQPYEDYMKTHIFQPLGLNKTTLYPTEAAPTMATGYKNGFFQAREYQSPVFRGNRPAGYIMMDGNDLATWLKYQLGSLKSPMTPLIMETHAPDRTVTPSKFDMSSYAMGWADYQSGNGEVSKAGLNPNFSAYMVFRPQDQLAVGIMANNGTTLTYITGHGLMDILRDRQPVSPYEPDQKTDNAWSVITIMLACYVLAVVVLLMTVVRDIIRKQRVLKPLNPKKLLTWLLFLLCSTPFLYGVYLVPTAMQGVSWTTAIVWSPFSFPFAIGALGLGLLLSFGYLVLGTIFPNTDENKRSLPLLVMMSLLSGAANAFVIFIVNFSIGSEIPLKYLLYYFGLALAVYIFGRKLIETKLVKITYNMIYRKRMELIQRVLHSSYDKLERMDNGKILATLNNDTEMVGFSANVAVGFATSLLTVICCFVYLGTISFWGTILSLAVIAVIAAFYSIVSGTANRYWEEARDTQNVYLGFIDHMLKGFKELSMHGRKKTEFSSDIQDSCEQYRQKRSVSRIKFTNALVLGETLLILILGVVTFVFPTIFPNIKDYTLIQFVVVFLYLIGPINGLLQAVPELFQIRTSWRRIKAFIAEMPTDDSGEVYDTASLVDEEVAVERIGFHNLSFEYSNVTGESSFLVGPITLEAAKGQTIFITGGNGSGKTTLAKLMTALYPPQTGYITINGEVIDARTSGEYFSTVFSDFHLFERLYDIDYKEKQSDIERYLKKLGLEEKVRVKDGYFSTLKLSGGQRKRLALLICYLEDRPVYLFDEWAADQDPEFRKFFYHTLLPEMKAAGKIIFAITHDDHYFHTADRLLKMEMGQMKELEVLSAEVSGS
;
A
#
# COMPACT_ATOMS: atom_id res chain seq x y z
N MET A 1 -35.83 83.84 14.46
CA MET A 1 -35.28 83.10 13.30
C MET A 1 -35.25 81.58 13.55
N ARG A 2 -36.42 80.94 13.65
CA ARG A 2 -36.55 79.46 13.78
C ARG A 2 -37.80 78.90 13.07
N LYS A 3 -38.41 79.68 12.17
CA LYS A 3 -39.58 79.28 11.36
C LYS A 3 -39.39 79.49 9.84
N MET A 4 -38.14 79.69 9.39
CA MET A 4 -37.81 79.92 7.96
C MET A 4 -36.85 78.88 7.37
N ALA A 5 -36.47 77.85 8.15
CA ALA A 5 -35.65 76.72 7.69
C ALA A 5 -36.47 75.47 7.35
N ALA A 6 -37.74 75.40 7.77
CA ALA A 6 -38.61 74.24 7.53
C ALA A 6 -39.37 74.30 6.19
N VAL A 7 -39.49 75.48 5.57
CA VAL A 7 -40.23 75.66 4.31
C VAL A 7 -39.33 75.48 3.07
N ILE A 8 -38.02 75.68 3.21
CA ILE A 8 -37.05 75.48 2.11
C ILE A 8 -36.71 73.98 1.92
N LEU A 9 -36.84 73.15 2.96
CA LEU A 9 -36.57 71.71 2.87
C LEU A 9 -37.71 70.91 2.20
N ILE A 10 -38.92 71.47 2.12
CA ILE A 10 -40.09 70.81 1.52
C ILE A 10 -40.18 71.08 0.00
N PHE A 11 -39.64 72.20 -0.50
CA PHE A 11 -39.56 72.46 -1.94
C PHE A 11 -38.39 71.72 -2.64
N ALA A 12 -37.37 71.31 -1.90
CA ALA A 12 -36.27 70.49 -2.44
C ALA A 12 -36.63 69.00 -2.61
N LEU A 13 -37.74 68.54 -2.02
CA LEU A 13 -38.19 67.13 -2.04
C LEU A 13 -39.29 66.84 -3.07
N VAL A 14 -39.78 67.84 -3.81
CA VAL A 14 -40.80 67.68 -4.86
C VAL A 14 -40.24 67.90 -6.28
N ALA A 15 -38.97 68.31 -6.42
CA ALA A 15 -38.33 68.52 -7.71
C ALA A 15 -37.52 67.32 -8.25
N THR A 16 -37.51 66.17 -7.55
CA THR A 16 -36.79 64.94 -7.98
C THR A 16 -37.71 63.83 -8.52
N CYS A 17 -39.00 64.12 -8.73
CA CYS A 17 -39.96 63.20 -9.36
C CYS A 17 -40.32 63.59 -10.80
N ILE A 18 -39.33 63.97 -11.61
CA ILE A 18 -39.46 63.81 -13.06
C ILE A 18 -38.85 62.44 -13.36
N PRO A 19 -39.63 61.44 -13.79
CA PRO A 19 -39.01 60.21 -14.28
C PRO A 19 -38.06 60.61 -15.41
N PRO A 20 -36.79 60.17 -15.42
CA PRO A 20 -35.96 60.39 -16.59
C PRO A 20 -36.74 59.84 -17.78
N SER A 21 -36.95 60.68 -18.79
CA SER A 21 -37.34 60.20 -20.11
C SER A 21 -36.47 58.99 -20.39
N ARG A 22 -37.10 57.84 -20.63
CA ARG A 22 -36.43 56.60 -20.99
C ARG A 22 -35.69 56.89 -22.29
N ALA A 23 -34.47 57.39 -22.17
CA ALA A 23 -33.51 57.38 -23.24
C ALA A 23 -33.45 55.92 -23.67
N GLU A 24 -33.62 55.67 -24.96
CA GLU A 24 -33.31 54.39 -25.58
C GLU A 24 -31.91 54.01 -25.12
N ALA A 25 -31.85 53.17 -24.08
CA ALA A 25 -30.60 52.64 -23.59
C ALA A 25 -30.01 51.84 -24.74
N ALA A 26 -28.78 52.19 -25.11
CA ALA A 26 -28.04 51.52 -26.15
C ALA A 26 -28.14 50.00 -25.97
N ALA A 27 -28.30 49.29 -27.09
CA ALA A 27 -28.46 47.85 -27.27
C ALA A 27 -27.48 46.92 -26.52
N GLY A 28 -26.44 47.46 -25.86
CA GLY A 28 -25.40 46.72 -25.17
C GLY A 28 -25.75 46.37 -23.72
N LEU A 29 -25.07 45.35 -23.20
CA LEU A 29 -25.00 45.11 -21.75
C LEU A 29 -24.20 46.24 -21.09
N ASP A 30 -24.55 46.61 -19.86
CA ASP A 30 -23.73 47.54 -19.08
C ASP A 30 -22.36 46.94 -18.77
N GLU A 31 -21.38 47.81 -18.51
CA GLU A 31 -19.99 47.40 -18.34
C GLU A 31 -19.79 46.46 -17.14
N ASN A 32 -20.52 46.69 -16.04
CA ASN A 32 -20.46 45.85 -14.84
C ASN A 32 -21.00 44.44 -15.11
N THR A 33 -22.17 44.33 -15.74
CA THR A 33 -22.72 43.02 -16.15
C THR A 33 -21.76 42.31 -17.11
N THR A 34 -21.18 43.01 -18.07
CA THR A 34 -20.21 42.44 -19.02
C THR A 34 -18.98 41.87 -18.30
N GLN A 35 -18.40 42.63 -17.37
CA GLN A 35 -17.26 42.16 -16.56
C GLN A 35 -17.61 40.94 -15.70
N ARG A 36 -18.81 40.91 -15.10
CA ARG A 36 -19.31 39.75 -14.32
C ARG A 36 -19.47 38.50 -15.20
N LEU A 37 -20.02 38.65 -16.41
CA LEU A 37 -20.17 37.55 -17.36
C LEU A 37 -18.79 37.04 -17.79
N GLU A 38 -17.88 37.92 -18.18
CA GLU A 38 -16.53 37.53 -18.65
C GLU A 38 -15.72 36.85 -17.55
N ALA A 39 -15.76 37.36 -16.31
CA ALA A 39 -15.10 36.72 -15.17
C ALA A 39 -15.62 35.29 -14.95
N PHE A 40 -16.94 35.11 -14.99
CA PHE A 40 -17.57 33.79 -14.85
C PHE A 40 -17.23 32.85 -16.03
N ILE A 41 -17.23 33.35 -17.27
CA ILE A 41 -16.83 32.57 -18.46
C ILE A 41 -15.38 32.11 -18.34
N HIS A 42 -14.45 33.01 -17.97
CA HIS A 42 -13.05 32.65 -17.79
C HIS A 42 -12.85 31.62 -16.68
N GLU A 43 -13.55 31.76 -15.56
CA GLU A 43 -13.55 30.75 -14.48
C GLU A 43 -13.99 29.38 -15.02
N LYS A 44 -15.10 29.30 -15.75
CA LYS A 44 -15.63 28.03 -16.27
C LYS A 44 -14.80 27.43 -17.40
N MET A 45 -14.19 28.26 -18.24
CA MET A 45 -13.24 27.78 -19.25
C MET A 45 -11.99 27.18 -18.61
N GLN A 46 -11.47 27.80 -17.55
CA GLN A 46 -10.33 27.25 -16.79
C GLN A 46 -10.71 25.96 -16.06
N GLU A 47 -11.86 25.94 -15.38
CA GLU A 47 -12.37 24.75 -14.67
C GLU A 47 -12.55 23.55 -15.62
N GLY A 48 -13.05 23.79 -16.83
CA GLY A 48 -13.32 22.75 -17.82
C GLY A 48 -12.21 22.45 -18.81
N HIS A 49 -11.07 23.11 -18.67
CA HIS A 49 -9.99 23.11 -19.67
C HIS A 49 -10.50 23.37 -21.09
N ILE A 50 -11.50 24.25 -21.25
CA ILE A 50 -12.17 24.49 -22.53
C ILE A 50 -11.24 25.31 -23.43
N PRO A 51 -10.77 24.77 -24.58
CA PRO A 51 -9.81 25.48 -25.40
C PRO A 51 -10.38 26.72 -26.08
N GLY A 52 -11.60 26.63 -26.58
CA GLY A 52 -12.28 27.69 -27.32
C GLY A 52 -13.79 27.67 -27.11
N MET A 53 -14.38 28.86 -27.01
CA MET A 53 -15.81 29.04 -26.75
C MET A 53 -16.35 30.30 -27.42
N THR A 54 -17.58 30.27 -27.91
CA THR A 54 -18.34 31.44 -28.34
C THR A 54 -19.59 31.58 -27.47
N VAL A 55 -19.83 32.79 -26.96
CA VAL A 55 -20.97 33.13 -26.10
C VAL A 55 -21.80 34.24 -26.73
N ILE A 56 -23.11 34.04 -26.74
CA ILE A 56 -24.09 34.93 -27.36
C ILE A 56 -25.16 35.28 -26.33
N VAL A 57 -25.49 36.56 -26.21
CA VAL A 57 -26.69 37.06 -25.49
C VAL A 57 -27.53 37.87 -26.46
N VAL A 58 -28.82 37.51 -26.54
CA VAL A 58 -29.81 38.21 -27.36
C VAL A 58 -30.85 38.84 -26.46
N ARG A 59 -31.16 40.12 -26.71
CA ARG A 59 -32.22 40.87 -26.05
C ARG A 59 -33.19 41.41 -27.11
N GLY A 60 -34.37 40.83 -27.21
CA GLY A 60 -35.34 41.11 -28.27
C GLY A 60 -34.74 40.85 -29.66
N LYS A 61 -34.66 41.89 -30.49
CA LYS A 61 -34.12 41.80 -31.86
C LYS A 61 -32.60 41.98 -31.93
N GLU A 62 -31.97 42.40 -30.83
CA GLU A 62 -30.58 42.81 -30.80
C GLU A 62 -29.68 41.71 -30.23
N THR A 63 -28.48 41.58 -30.80
CA THR A 63 -27.43 40.75 -30.22
C THR A 63 -26.68 41.61 -29.22
N ALA A 64 -27.12 41.59 -27.95
CA ALA A 64 -26.58 42.42 -26.88
C ALA A 64 -25.12 42.07 -26.53
N TYR A 65 -24.71 40.83 -26.80
CA TYR A 65 -23.35 40.35 -26.59
C TYR A 65 -23.03 39.20 -27.54
N LEU A 66 -21.89 39.24 -28.22
CA LEU A 66 -21.34 38.16 -29.04
C LEU A 66 -19.82 38.22 -28.90
N LYS A 67 -19.25 37.30 -28.12
CA LYS A 67 -17.81 37.26 -27.87
C LYS A 67 -17.29 35.85 -27.98
N SER A 68 -16.11 35.74 -28.57
CA SER A 68 -15.37 34.50 -28.72
C SER A 68 -14.11 34.51 -27.84
N PHE A 69 -13.78 33.35 -27.31
CA PHE A 69 -12.72 33.17 -26.32
C PHE A 69 -11.84 31.98 -26.71
N GLY A 70 -10.54 32.09 -26.41
CA GLY A 70 -9.59 31.00 -26.59
C GLY A 70 -9.30 30.67 -28.05
N TYR A 71 -9.00 29.40 -28.33
CA TYR A 71 -8.48 28.93 -29.61
C TYR A 71 -9.40 27.89 -30.27
N ALA A 72 -9.67 28.11 -31.55
CA ALA A 72 -10.31 27.13 -32.44
C ALA A 72 -9.37 25.95 -32.71
N ASN A 73 -8.05 26.18 -32.70
CA ASN A 73 -7.01 25.15 -32.71
C ASN A 73 -5.85 25.59 -31.80
N VAL A 74 -5.58 24.82 -30.74
CA VAL A 74 -4.58 25.14 -29.71
C VAL A 74 -3.16 25.09 -30.28
N ASP A 75 -2.81 24.03 -31.02
CA ASP A 75 -1.46 23.79 -31.52
C ASP A 75 -1.03 24.84 -32.55
N LYS A 76 -1.97 25.30 -33.38
CA LYS A 76 -1.78 26.33 -34.40
C LYS A 76 -2.08 27.75 -33.89
N GLN A 77 -2.51 27.88 -32.63
CA GLN A 77 -2.93 29.15 -32.01
C GLN A 77 -3.96 29.94 -32.85
N VAL A 78 -4.88 29.24 -33.52
CA VAL A 78 -5.94 29.89 -34.29
C VAL A 78 -7.01 30.37 -33.30
N PRO A 79 -7.28 31.69 -33.17
CA PRO A 79 -8.27 32.19 -32.23
C PRO A 79 -9.68 31.79 -32.64
N VAL A 80 -10.59 31.64 -31.67
CA VAL A 80 -12.03 31.55 -31.97
C VAL A 80 -12.53 32.93 -32.42
N THR A 81 -13.30 32.94 -33.50
CA THR A 81 -13.98 34.11 -34.05
C THR A 81 -15.49 33.86 -34.11
N PRO A 82 -16.34 34.89 -34.23
CA PRO A 82 -17.77 34.70 -34.47
C PRO A 82 -18.10 33.83 -35.70
N GLU A 83 -17.19 33.75 -36.68
CA GLU A 83 -17.30 32.94 -37.88
C GLU A 83 -16.80 31.49 -37.70
N THR A 84 -16.20 31.18 -36.55
CA THR A 84 -15.75 29.82 -36.23
C THR A 84 -16.97 28.90 -36.06
N SER A 85 -16.97 27.78 -36.80
CA SER A 85 -18.05 26.81 -36.77
C SER A 85 -17.81 25.74 -35.70
N PHE A 86 -18.89 25.39 -34.98
CA PHE A 86 -18.91 24.35 -33.95
C PHE A 86 -20.06 23.37 -34.23
N GLU A 87 -19.94 22.13 -33.75
CA GLU A 87 -21.11 21.23 -33.70
C GLU A 87 -22.02 21.65 -32.55
N ILE A 88 -23.29 21.98 -32.85
CA ILE A 88 -24.27 22.37 -31.83
C ILE A 88 -24.91 21.15 -31.13
N ALA A 89 -24.39 19.95 -31.39
CA ALA A 89 -24.79 18.72 -30.72
C ALA A 89 -26.33 18.57 -30.66
N SER A 90 -26.88 18.15 -29.51
CA SER A 90 -28.33 17.90 -29.36
C SER A 90 -29.24 19.12 -29.53
N CYS A 91 -28.72 20.34 -29.61
CA CYS A 91 -29.50 21.51 -30.02
C CYS A 91 -29.99 21.41 -31.47
N SER A 92 -29.41 20.50 -32.27
CA SER A 92 -29.86 20.18 -33.64
C SER A 92 -31.33 19.71 -33.70
N LYS A 93 -31.83 19.11 -32.62
CA LYS A 93 -33.18 18.52 -32.55
C LYS A 93 -34.29 19.53 -32.79
N GLY A 94 -34.13 20.77 -32.33
CA GLY A 94 -35.12 21.83 -32.56
C GLY A 94 -35.32 22.14 -34.04
N PHE A 95 -34.26 22.04 -34.86
CA PHE A 95 -34.36 22.21 -36.31
C PHE A 95 -35.09 21.02 -36.97
N THR A 96 -34.80 19.80 -36.53
CA THR A 96 -35.50 18.60 -37.03
C THR A 96 -36.98 18.63 -36.69
N ALA A 97 -37.35 19.07 -35.48
CA ALA A 97 -38.75 19.28 -35.11
C ALA A 97 -39.44 20.32 -35.99
N LEU A 98 -38.78 21.45 -36.25
CA LEU A 98 -39.28 22.49 -37.16
C LEU A 98 -39.55 21.94 -38.56
N ALA A 99 -38.66 21.08 -39.09
CA ALA A 99 -38.86 20.42 -40.37
C ALA A 99 -40.10 19.51 -40.38
N VAL A 100 -40.35 18.75 -39.31
CA VAL A 100 -41.59 17.94 -39.20
C VAL A 100 -42.83 18.83 -39.19
N LEU A 101 -42.83 19.91 -38.42
CA LEU A 101 -43.98 20.84 -38.36
C LEU A 101 -44.21 21.54 -39.72
N GLN A 102 -43.16 21.86 -40.45
CA GLN A 102 -43.25 22.41 -41.81
C GLN A 102 -43.89 21.39 -42.78
N LEU A 103 -43.46 20.12 -42.74
CA LEU A 103 -44.04 19.05 -43.54
C LEU A 103 -45.50 18.76 -43.16
N GLN A 104 -45.84 18.88 -41.87
CA GLN A 104 -47.22 18.80 -41.39
C GLN A 104 -48.08 19.95 -41.95
N GLN A 105 -47.57 21.18 -41.94
CA GLN A 105 -48.25 22.34 -42.53
C GLN A 105 -48.50 22.16 -44.04
N GLN A 106 -47.59 21.47 -44.74
CA GLN A 106 -47.74 21.11 -46.15
C GLN A 106 -48.67 19.91 -46.39
N GLY A 107 -49.17 19.25 -45.34
CA GLY A 107 -50.05 18.09 -45.44
C GLY A 107 -49.36 16.77 -45.82
N LEU A 108 -48.02 16.73 -45.80
CA LEU A 108 -47.25 15.54 -46.21
C LEU A 108 -47.16 14.48 -45.10
N LEU A 109 -47.33 14.87 -43.83
CA LEU A 109 -47.38 13.98 -42.67
C LEU A 109 -48.25 14.56 -41.55
N LYS A 110 -48.54 13.76 -40.52
CA LYS A 110 -49.16 14.20 -39.27
C LYS A 110 -48.33 13.73 -38.07
N LEU A 111 -48.30 14.51 -36.99
CA LEU A 111 -47.60 14.11 -35.76
C LEU A 111 -48.09 12.78 -35.18
N ASP A 112 -49.37 12.44 -35.36
CA ASP A 112 -49.95 11.19 -34.88
C ASP A 112 -49.83 10.03 -35.88
N ASP A 113 -49.17 10.24 -37.03
CA ASP A 113 -48.85 9.14 -37.95
C ASP A 113 -47.88 8.14 -37.27
N PRO A 114 -48.14 6.83 -37.37
CA PRO A 114 -47.20 5.82 -36.90
C PRO A 114 -45.98 5.72 -37.82
N VAL A 115 -44.82 5.36 -37.28
CA VAL A 115 -43.59 5.15 -38.07
C VAL A 115 -43.79 4.08 -39.16
N SER A 116 -44.59 3.06 -38.87
CA SER A 116 -44.94 1.98 -39.82
C SER A 116 -45.62 2.48 -41.09
N LYS A 117 -46.28 3.66 -41.08
CA LYS A 117 -46.83 4.30 -42.28
C LYS A 117 -45.76 4.60 -43.32
N PHE A 118 -44.57 4.99 -42.89
CA PHE A 118 -43.44 5.36 -43.76
C PHE A 118 -42.49 4.17 -44.00
N PHE A 119 -42.41 3.26 -43.02
CA PHE A 119 -41.62 2.04 -43.07
C PHE A 119 -42.50 0.82 -42.71
N PRO A 120 -43.24 0.22 -43.65
CA PRO A 120 -44.21 -0.85 -43.35
C PRO A 120 -43.65 -2.10 -42.67
N TRP A 121 -42.33 -2.30 -42.73
CA TRP A 121 -41.60 -3.38 -42.08
C TRP A 121 -41.14 -3.06 -40.66
N PHE A 122 -41.28 -1.81 -40.20
CA PHE A 122 -40.88 -1.38 -38.87
C PHE A 122 -41.93 -1.82 -37.84
N GLN A 123 -41.48 -2.52 -36.79
CA GLN A 123 -42.29 -2.94 -35.67
C GLN A 123 -41.51 -2.74 -34.36
N ALA A 124 -42.17 -2.25 -33.31
CA ALA A 124 -41.63 -2.22 -31.96
C ALA A 124 -42.41 -3.17 -31.06
N LYS A 125 -41.79 -3.65 -29.97
CA LYS A 125 -42.42 -4.59 -29.03
C LYS A 125 -42.45 -4.01 -27.61
N TYR A 126 -43.54 -4.25 -26.88
CA TYR A 126 -43.61 -3.99 -25.45
C TYR A 126 -44.33 -5.16 -24.77
N LYS A 127 -43.69 -5.77 -23.77
CA LYS A 127 -44.10 -7.04 -23.15
C LYS A 127 -44.33 -8.12 -24.22
N HIS A 128 -43.41 -8.18 -25.19
CA HIS A 128 -43.45 -9.09 -26.34
C HIS A 128 -44.65 -8.93 -27.30
N GLN A 129 -45.42 -7.84 -27.17
CA GLN A 129 -46.55 -7.52 -28.06
C GLN A 129 -46.16 -6.37 -29.00
N ASN A 130 -46.62 -6.45 -30.25
CA ASN A 130 -46.37 -5.39 -31.23
C ASN A 130 -47.10 -4.10 -30.83
N VAL A 131 -46.38 -2.99 -30.88
CA VAL A 131 -46.90 -1.65 -30.59
C VAL A 131 -46.42 -0.66 -31.64
N GLU A 132 -47.26 0.32 -31.94
CA GLU A 132 -46.95 1.42 -32.85
C GLU A 132 -46.34 2.60 -32.09
N ILE A 133 -45.37 3.27 -32.72
CA ILE A 133 -44.75 4.50 -32.21
C ILE A 133 -45.12 5.62 -33.17
N THR A 134 -45.62 6.75 -32.66
CA THR A 134 -45.98 7.92 -33.48
C THR A 134 -44.85 8.95 -33.56
N LEU A 135 -44.88 9.82 -34.57
CA LEU A 135 -43.91 10.92 -34.69
C LEU A 135 -43.94 11.87 -33.47
N ARG A 136 -45.14 12.10 -32.91
CA ARG A 136 -45.34 12.87 -31.68
C ARG A 136 -44.55 12.27 -30.53
N GLN A 137 -44.64 10.96 -30.32
CA GLN A 137 -43.93 10.27 -29.24
C GLN A 137 -42.41 10.29 -29.44
N LEU A 138 -41.92 10.20 -30.68
CA LEU A 138 -40.50 10.34 -30.99
C LEU A 138 -39.98 11.74 -30.64
N LEU A 139 -40.68 12.80 -31.10
CA LEU A 139 -40.29 14.19 -30.89
C LEU A 139 -40.28 14.59 -29.41
N HIS A 140 -41.16 14.01 -28.59
CA HIS A 140 -41.27 14.27 -27.15
C HIS A 140 -40.50 13.28 -26.26
N HIS A 141 -39.78 12.32 -26.83
CA HIS A 141 -39.11 11.25 -26.08
C HIS A 141 -40.05 10.46 -25.17
N SER A 142 -41.28 10.22 -25.62
CA SER A 142 -42.26 9.35 -24.98
C SER A 142 -42.48 8.05 -25.76
N SER A 143 -41.55 7.67 -26.64
CA SER A 143 -41.63 6.46 -27.48
C SER A 143 -41.42 5.14 -26.73
N GLY A 144 -40.84 5.17 -25.53
CA GLY A 144 -40.43 3.98 -24.78
C GLY A 144 -39.14 3.33 -25.30
N ILE A 145 -38.49 3.93 -26.32
CA ILE A 145 -37.21 3.45 -26.84
C ILE A 145 -36.13 3.69 -25.78
N PRO A 146 -35.36 2.66 -25.39
CA PRO A 146 -34.31 2.80 -24.39
C PRO A 146 -33.18 3.74 -24.83
N TRP A 147 -32.59 4.47 -23.89
CA TRP A 147 -31.49 5.39 -24.18
C TRP A 147 -30.23 4.69 -24.74
N TYR A 148 -29.95 3.45 -24.32
CA TYR A 148 -28.75 2.70 -24.70
C TYR A 148 -28.69 2.40 -26.21
N THR A 149 -29.81 2.54 -26.92
CA THR A 149 -29.90 2.39 -28.39
C THR A 149 -29.05 3.39 -29.15
N ILE A 150 -28.46 4.40 -28.47
CA ILE A 150 -27.37 5.19 -29.03
C ILE A 150 -26.20 4.32 -29.55
N THR A 151 -25.99 3.12 -28.98
CA THR A 151 -24.98 2.17 -29.45
C THR A 151 -25.35 1.48 -30.77
N ASP A 152 -26.62 1.53 -31.18
CA ASP A 152 -27.13 0.91 -32.41
C ASP A 152 -27.03 1.87 -33.61
N ILE A 153 -26.57 3.10 -33.38
CA ILE A 153 -26.27 4.05 -34.44
C ILE A 153 -24.93 3.66 -35.09
N PRO A 154 -24.91 3.31 -36.39
CA PRO A 154 -23.70 2.84 -37.03
C PRO A 154 -22.69 3.97 -37.23
N ILE A 155 -21.40 3.67 -36.99
CA ILE A 155 -20.29 4.50 -37.45
C ILE A 155 -20.23 4.39 -38.98
N SER A 156 -20.78 5.38 -39.68
CA SER A 156 -20.95 5.36 -41.13
C SER A 156 -21.16 6.77 -41.68
N ASN A 157 -20.66 6.99 -42.90
CA ASN A 157 -20.93 8.19 -43.69
C ASN A 157 -21.78 7.89 -44.95
N ARG A 158 -22.32 6.66 -45.06
CA ARG A 158 -23.05 6.22 -46.26
C ARG A 158 -24.43 6.91 -46.38
N PRO A 159 -24.96 7.14 -47.59
CA PRO A 159 -26.27 7.76 -47.79
C PRO A 159 -27.46 7.03 -47.16
N ASP A 160 -27.36 5.71 -47.02
CA ASP A 160 -28.37 4.83 -46.41
C ASP A 160 -28.31 4.78 -44.88
N SER A 161 -27.42 5.56 -44.24
CA SER A 161 -27.19 5.48 -42.79
C SER A 161 -28.45 5.76 -41.94
N LEU A 162 -29.32 6.67 -42.36
CA LEU A 162 -30.57 6.97 -41.64
C LEU A 162 -31.55 5.80 -41.67
N GLU A 163 -31.74 5.16 -42.82
CA GLU A 163 -32.58 3.97 -42.94
C GLU A 163 -31.97 2.80 -42.14
N GLN A 164 -30.65 2.67 -42.14
CA GLN A 164 -29.97 1.63 -41.39
C GLN A 164 -30.16 1.78 -39.87
N VAL A 165 -30.23 3.02 -39.35
CA VAL A 165 -30.61 3.25 -37.95
C VAL A 165 -32.00 2.68 -37.66
N VAL A 166 -33.00 2.93 -38.51
CA VAL A 166 -34.36 2.39 -38.35
C VAL A 166 -34.37 0.86 -38.42
N ARG A 167 -33.54 0.26 -39.29
CA ARG A 167 -33.40 -1.20 -39.38
C ARG A 167 -32.79 -1.82 -38.13
N ASN A 168 -31.81 -1.15 -37.52
CA ASN A 168 -31.13 -1.67 -36.33
C ASN A 168 -32.05 -1.73 -35.10
N VAL A 169 -33.05 -0.85 -35.02
CA VAL A 169 -34.05 -0.85 -33.93
C VAL A 169 -35.35 -1.56 -34.31
N ASN A 170 -35.41 -2.23 -35.45
CA ASN A 170 -36.59 -3.00 -35.82
C ASN A 170 -36.75 -4.23 -34.91
N GLY A 171 -37.93 -4.43 -34.37
CA GLY A 171 -38.25 -5.49 -33.42
C GLY A 171 -37.73 -5.24 -32.00
N LEU A 172 -37.25 -4.03 -31.69
CA LEU A 172 -36.73 -3.63 -30.38
C LEU A 172 -37.81 -3.75 -29.30
N GLU A 173 -37.42 -4.30 -28.14
CA GLU A 173 -38.25 -4.32 -26.94
C GLU A 173 -38.11 -2.98 -26.19
N LEU A 174 -39.23 -2.28 -26.03
CA LEU A 174 -39.33 -0.99 -25.36
C LEU A 174 -39.30 -1.16 -23.84
N HIS A 175 -38.75 -0.18 -23.13
CA HIS A 175 -38.78 -0.14 -21.67
C HIS A 175 -40.18 0.20 -21.12
N ASN A 176 -40.88 1.08 -21.82
CA ASN A 176 -42.18 1.62 -21.41
C ASN A 176 -43.15 1.56 -22.60
N ARG A 177 -44.46 1.57 -22.34
CA ARG A 177 -45.43 1.66 -23.42
C ARG A 177 -45.32 3.05 -24.09
N PRO A 178 -45.41 3.17 -25.42
CA PRO A 178 -45.39 4.47 -26.09
C PRO A 178 -46.47 5.40 -25.53
N GLY A 179 -46.09 6.62 -25.16
CA GLY A 179 -46.93 7.65 -24.54
C GLY A 179 -47.06 7.57 -23.01
N GLU A 180 -46.46 6.58 -22.34
CA GLU A 180 -46.64 6.38 -20.90
C GLU A 180 -45.65 7.19 -20.04
N ARG A 181 -44.40 7.31 -20.49
CA ARG A 181 -43.32 7.90 -19.71
C ARG A 181 -42.29 8.60 -20.59
N PHE A 182 -41.73 9.70 -20.09
CA PHE A 182 -40.56 10.35 -20.69
C PHE A 182 -39.29 9.50 -20.49
N GLU A 183 -38.60 9.19 -21.58
CA GLU A 183 -37.30 8.53 -21.60
C GLU A 183 -36.47 9.06 -22.78
N TYR A 184 -35.39 9.79 -22.47
CA TYR A 184 -34.56 10.42 -23.48
C TYR A 184 -33.77 9.38 -24.29
N ALA A 185 -34.07 9.29 -25.59
CA ALA A 185 -33.35 8.43 -26.53
C ALA A 185 -33.01 9.20 -27.82
N THR A 186 -31.72 9.43 -28.05
CA THR A 186 -31.21 10.17 -29.21
C THR A 186 -31.71 9.60 -30.54
N ILE A 187 -31.85 8.26 -30.61
CA ILE A 187 -32.29 7.55 -31.82
C ILE A 187 -33.69 7.97 -32.30
N ASN A 188 -34.54 8.51 -31.41
CA ASN A 188 -35.85 9.01 -31.80
C ASN A 188 -35.75 10.03 -32.94
N TYR A 189 -34.78 10.95 -32.85
CA TYR A 189 -34.60 11.99 -33.85
C TYR A 189 -33.93 11.46 -35.12
N ALA A 190 -33.11 10.41 -35.02
CA ALA A 190 -32.59 9.71 -36.20
C ALA A 190 -33.72 9.05 -37.00
N ILE A 191 -34.69 8.40 -36.33
CA ILE A 191 -35.90 7.85 -36.97
C ILE A 191 -36.72 8.97 -37.62
N VAL A 192 -36.93 10.10 -36.91
CA VAL A 192 -37.62 11.27 -37.47
C VAL A 192 -36.91 11.79 -38.73
N GLY A 193 -35.59 11.89 -38.73
CA GLY A 193 -34.83 12.27 -39.92
C GLY A 193 -34.96 11.29 -41.08
N ALA A 194 -35.02 9.99 -40.80
CA ALA A 194 -35.30 8.97 -41.81
C ALA A 194 -36.71 9.13 -42.40
N VAL A 195 -37.71 9.49 -41.58
CA VAL A 195 -39.07 9.81 -42.06
C VAL A 195 -39.07 11.05 -42.94
N ILE A 196 -38.36 12.12 -42.56
CA ILE A 196 -38.22 13.33 -43.40
C ILE A 196 -37.65 12.93 -44.78
N GLN A 197 -36.52 12.21 -44.80
CA GLN A 197 -35.89 11.75 -46.05
C GLN A 197 -36.82 10.85 -46.87
N LYS A 198 -37.63 10.00 -46.21
CA LYS A 198 -38.57 9.10 -46.88
C LYS A 198 -39.74 9.85 -47.52
N VAL A 199 -40.28 10.85 -46.83
CA VAL A 199 -41.45 11.64 -47.29
C VAL A 199 -41.07 12.62 -48.38
N THR A 200 -39.89 13.23 -48.29
CA THR A 200 -39.45 14.27 -49.24
C THR A 200 -38.74 13.68 -50.47
N GLY A 201 -38.17 12.48 -50.34
CA GLY A 201 -37.31 11.88 -51.36
C GLY A 201 -35.94 12.55 -51.49
N GLN A 202 -35.63 13.53 -50.62
CA GLN A 202 -34.36 14.25 -50.60
C GLN A 202 -33.48 13.76 -49.43
N PRO A 203 -32.15 13.77 -49.56
CA PRO A 203 -31.27 13.60 -48.41
C PRO A 203 -31.64 14.57 -47.29
N TYR A 204 -31.66 14.10 -46.05
CA TYR A 204 -32.02 14.93 -44.90
C TYR A 204 -31.21 16.24 -44.85
N GLU A 205 -29.91 16.17 -45.14
CA GLU A 205 -29.02 17.32 -45.12
C GLU A 205 -29.42 18.40 -46.14
N ASP A 206 -29.83 17.98 -47.33
CA ASP A 206 -30.23 18.88 -48.43
C ASP A 206 -31.59 19.53 -48.14
N TYR A 207 -32.51 18.75 -47.56
CA TYR A 207 -33.81 19.28 -47.12
C TYR A 207 -33.62 20.38 -46.07
N MET A 208 -32.80 20.11 -45.04
CA MET A 208 -32.53 21.08 -43.98
C MET A 208 -31.90 22.36 -44.53
N LYS A 209 -30.92 22.22 -45.43
CA LYS A 209 -30.25 23.37 -46.05
C LYS A 209 -31.23 24.25 -46.85
N THR A 210 -32.03 23.64 -47.71
CA THR A 210 -32.89 24.36 -48.67
C THR A 210 -34.18 24.89 -48.04
N HIS A 211 -34.79 24.12 -47.13
CA HIS A 211 -36.12 24.43 -46.61
C HIS A 211 -36.13 25.03 -45.21
N ILE A 212 -35.01 24.93 -44.46
CA ILE A 212 -34.91 25.43 -43.09
C ILE A 212 -33.82 26.50 -42.96
N PHE A 213 -32.55 26.20 -43.30
CA PHE A 213 -31.43 27.11 -43.04
C PHE A 213 -31.46 28.35 -43.93
N GLN A 214 -31.51 28.18 -45.26
CA GLN A 214 -31.52 29.30 -46.21
C GLN A 214 -32.72 30.25 -46.03
N PRO A 215 -33.97 29.78 -45.85
CA PRO A 215 -35.11 30.68 -45.67
C PRO A 215 -35.12 31.43 -44.33
N LEU A 216 -34.35 30.97 -43.34
CA LEU A 216 -34.12 31.67 -42.07
C LEU A 216 -32.87 32.56 -42.10
N GLY A 217 -32.15 32.61 -43.23
CA GLY A 217 -30.92 33.39 -43.38
C GLY A 217 -29.70 32.79 -42.66
N LEU A 218 -29.74 31.50 -42.30
CA LEU A 218 -28.67 30.79 -41.60
C LEU A 218 -27.64 30.25 -42.61
N ASN A 219 -26.90 31.14 -43.26
CA ASN A 219 -26.11 30.84 -44.46
C ASN A 219 -24.82 30.07 -44.19
N LYS A 220 -24.33 30.06 -42.95
CA LYS A 220 -23.10 29.36 -42.53
C LYS A 220 -23.40 28.03 -41.84
N THR A 221 -24.67 27.75 -41.60
CA THR A 221 -25.15 26.53 -40.98
C THR A 221 -25.20 25.38 -41.99
N THR A 222 -24.58 24.25 -41.65
CA THR A 222 -24.51 23.08 -42.55
C THR A 222 -24.48 21.76 -41.79
N LEU A 223 -24.79 20.68 -42.50
CA LEU A 223 -24.67 19.29 -42.06
C LEU A 223 -23.54 18.55 -42.79
N TYR A 224 -22.86 19.21 -43.73
CA TYR A 224 -21.75 18.67 -44.52
C TYR A 224 -20.41 19.16 -43.96
N PRO A 225 -19.59 18.26 -43.35
CA PRO A 225 -18.30 18.67 -42.78
C PRO A 225 -17.36 19.31 -43.79
N THR A 226 -17.45 18.95 -45.07
CA THR A 226 -16.67 19.55 -46.16
C THR A 226 -16.98 21.02 -46.39
N GLU A 227 -18.22 21.46 -46.12
CA GLU A 227 -18.62 22.87 -46.24
C GLU A 227 -18.16 23.69 -45.03
N ALA A 228 -18.17 23.08 -43.84
CA ALA A 228 -17.71 23.73 -42.60
C ALA A 228 -16.18 23.72 -42.44
N ALA A 229 -15.46 22.82 -43.11
CA ALA A 229 -14.02 22.58 -42.93
C ALA A 229 -13.13 23.84 -42.89
N PRO A 230 -13.35 24.90 -43.69
CA PRO A 230 -12.52 26.11 -43.65
C PRO A 230 -12.63 26.90 -42.32
N THR A 231 -13.77 26.81 -41.64
CA THR A 231 -14.09 27.58 -40.42
C THR A 231 -14.30 26.69 -39.20
N MET A 232 -14.26 25.37 -39.35
CA MET A 232 -14.52 24.39 -38.29
C MET A 232 -13.43 24.44 -37.21
N ALA A 233 -13.84 24.57 -35.96
CA ALA A 233 -12.94 24.40 -34.83
C ALA A 233 -12.42 22.95 -34.75
N THR A 234 -11.22 22.77 -34.19
CA THR A 234 -10.70 21.46 -33.82
C THR A 234 -11.39 21.00 -32.54
N GLY A 235 -11.91 19.78 -32.51
CA GLY A 235 -12.63 19.24 -31.35
C GLY A 235 -11.68 18.61 -30.32
N TYR A 236 -11.98 18.81 -29.03
CA TYR A 236 -11.18 18.33 -27.91
C TYR A 236 -11.98 17.50 -26.91
N LYS A 237 -11.27 16.66 -26.15
CA LYS A 237 -11.75 15.88 -25.02
C LYS A 237 -10.85 16.05 -23.81
N ASN A 238 -11.43 16.03 -22.62
CA ASN A 238 -10.63 16.01 -21.40
C ASN A 238 -9.90 14.65 -21.24
N GLY A 239 -8.63 14.74 -20.85
CA GLY A 239 -7.67 13.65 -20.89
C GLY A 239 -6.37 13.97 -20.17
N PHE A 240 -6.06 13.24 -19.10
CA PHE A 240 -4.85 13.47 -18.31
C PHE A 240 -4.82 14.90 -17.73
N PHE A 241 -5.95 15.31 -17.12
CA PHE A 241 -6.15 16.60 -16.47
C PHE A 241 -6.14 17.81 -17.42
N GLN A 242 -6.20 17.62 -18.74
CA GLN A 242 -6.22 18.70 -19.74
C GLN A 242 -7.02 18.31 -20.98
N ALA A 243 -7.33 19.28 -21.84
CA ALA A 243 -7.92 19.03 -23.14
C ALA A 243 -6.92 18.37 -24.11
N ARG A 244 -7.38 17.34 -24.83
CA ARG A 244 -6.64 16.59 -25.84
C ARG A 244 -7.42 16.63 -27.15
N GLU A 245 -6.74 16.94 -28.24
CA GLU A 245 -7.36 16.88 -29.57
C GLU A 245 -7.96 15.50 -29.80
N TYR A 246 -9.20 15.46 -30.27
CA TYR A 246 -9.90 14.21 -30.53
C TYR A 246 -10.73 14.31 -31.80
N GLN A 247 -10.47 13.39 -32.73
CA GLN A 247 -11.28 13.22 -33.93
C GLN A 247 -12.38 12.18 -33.66
N SER A 248 -13.63 12.65 -33.57
CA SER A 248 -14.78 11.76 -33.39
C SER A 248 -15.07 10.94 -34.65
N PRO A 249 -15.49 9.67 -34.51
CA PRO A 249 -16.06 8.92 -35.62
C PRO A 249 -17.28 9.62 -36.23
N VAL A 250 -17.54 9.37 -37.51
CA VAL A 250 -18.68 9.96 -38.24
C VAL A 250 -19.94 9.12 -38.02
N PHE A 251 -21.00 9.77 -37.55
CA PHE A 251 -22.32 9.18 -37.33
C PHE A 251 -23.36 9.87 -38.22
N ARG A 252 -23.32 9.64 -39.55
CA ARG A 252 -24.23 10.33 -40.48
C ARG A 252 -25.70 10.07 -40.17
N GLY A 253 -26.05 8.86 -39.73
CA GLY A 253 -27.41 8.51 -39.28
C GLY A 253 -27.90 9.29 -38.06
N ASN A 254 -27.01 9.98 -37.34
CA ASN A 254 -27.37 10.79 -36.16
C ASN A 254 -27.38 12.29 -36.42
N ARG A 255 -27.14 12.74 -37.66
CA ARG A 255 -27.21 14.15 -38.06
C ARG A 255 -28.48 14.88 -37.59
N PRO A 256 -29.68 14.30 -37.72
CA PRO A 256 -30.91 14.95 -37.26
C PRO A 256 -30.98 15.22 -35.76
N ALA A 257 -30.18 14.49 -34.99
CA ALA A 257 -30.21 14.58 -33.55
C ALA A 257 -29.04 15.38 -32.98
N GLY A 258 -27.95 15.59 -33.72
CA GLY A 258 -26.68 15.92 -33.08
C GLY A 258 -25.56 16.59 -33.89
N TYR A 259 -25.63 16.75 -35.21
CA TYR A 259 -24.43 17.14 -35.97
C TYR A 259 -24.60 18.33 -36.91
N ILE A 260 -25.52 19.25 -36.59
CA ILE A 260 -25.52 20.57 -37.23
C ILE A 260 -24.26 21.32 -36.82
N MET A 261 -23.57 21.90 -37.81
CA MET A 261 -22.43 22.80 -37.64
C MET A 261 -22.90 24.22 -37.87
N MET A 262 -22.60 25.13 -36.95
CA MET A 262 -23.11 26.51 -36.94
C MET A 262 -22.05 27.47 -36.37
N ASP A 263 -22.06 28.72 -36.83
CA ASP A 263 -21.22 29.79 -36.31
C ASP A 263 -21.99 30.72 -35.34
N GLY A 264 -21.28 31.66 -34.70
CA GLY A 264 -21.88 32.55 -33.71
C GLY A 264 -22.94 33.50 -34.28
N ASN A 265 -22.78 33.91 -35.54
CA ASN A 265 -23.67 34.84 -36.21
C ASN A 265 -25.03 34.19 -36.54
N ASP A 266 -24.99 32.97 -37.10
CA ASP A 266 -26.19 32.18 -37.38
C ASP A 266 -26.88 31.76 -36.07
N LEU A 267 -26.13 31.40 -35.02
CA LEU A 267 -26.71 31.09 -33.72
C LEU A 267 -27.43 32.29 -33.10
N ALA A 268 -26.85 33.49 -33.17
CA ALA A 268 -27.52 34.70 -32.70
C ALA A 268 -28.85 34.95 -33.45
N THR A 269 -28.87 34.70 -34.76
CA THR A 269 -30.07 34.81 -35.59
C THR A 269 -31.11 33.76 -35.20
N TRP A 270 -30.69 32.51 -34.99
CA TRP A 270 -31.56 31.43 -34.53
C TRP A 270 -32.21 31.75 -33.18
N LEU A 271 -31.45 32.25 -32.20
CA LEU A 271 -31.98 32.64 -30.89
C LEU A 271 -33.02 33.76 -30.99
N LYS A 272 -32.86 34.73 -31.91
CA LYS A 272 -33.88 35.76 -32.14
C LYS A 272 -35.19 35.21 -32.72
N TYR A 273 -35.11 34.14 -33.52
CA TYR A 273 -36.31 33.40 -33.94
C TYR A 273 -36.94 32.64 -32.77
N GLN A 274 -36.14 32.03 -31.89
CA GLN A 274 -36.62 31.38 -30.67
C GLN A 274 -37.31 32.34 -29.70
N LEU A 275 -36.94 33.63 -29.70
CA LEU A 275 -37.65 34.66 -28.94
C LEU A 275 -38.91 35.21 -29.64
N GLY A 276 -39.15 34.84 -30.90
CA GLY A 276 -40.24 35.38 -31.72
C GLY A 276 -40.04 36.84 -32.13
N SER A 277 -38.83 37.37 -31.91
CA SER A 277 -38.44 38.75 -32.19
C SER A 277 -38.22 38.99 -33.69
N LEU A 278 -37.73 37.97 -34.42
CA LEU A 278 -37.72 37.95 -35.88
C LEU A 278 -38.99 37.28 -36.43
N LYS A 279 -39.51 37.83 -37.52
CA LYS A 279 -40.71 37.30 -38.20
C LYS A 279 -40.32 36.60 -39.50
N SER A 280 -40.90 35.43 -39.72
CA SER A 280 -40.80 34.57 -40.91
C SER A 280 -42.10 33.75 -41.00
N PRO A 281 -42.50 33.24 -42.18
CA PRO A 281 -43.59 32.26 -42.28
C PRO A 281 -43.44 31.05 -41.33
N MET A 282 -42.20 30.73 -40.92
CA MET A 282 -41.90 29.64 -39.98
C MET A 282 -41.96 30.05 -38.51
N THR A 283 -42.07 31.33 -38.16
CA THR A 283 -42.08 31.78 -36.74
C THR A 283 -43.18 31.11 -35.91
N PRO A 284 -44.44 30.93 -36.38
CA PRO A 284 -45.45 30.19 -35.62
C PRO A 284 -45.06 28.74 -35.33
N LEU A 285 -44.44 28.06 -36.30
CA LEU A 285 -43.96 26.68 -36.15
C LEU A 285 -42.80 26.60 -35.15
N ILE A 286 -41.90 27.59 -35.15
CA ILE A 286 -40.81 27.68 -34.16
C ILE A 286 -41.38 27.81 -32.74
N MET A 287 -42.38 28.67 -32.53
CA MET A 287 -43.05 28.79 -31.23
C MET A 287 -43.77 27.50 -30.83
N GLU A 288 -44.35 26.78 -31.79
CA GLU A 288 -44.98 25.47 -31.52
C GLU A 288 -43.96 24.43 -31.03
N THR A 289 -42.68 24.50 -31.45
CA THR A 289 -41.65 23.60 -30.91
C THR A 289 -41.42 23.76 -29.39
N HIS A 290 -41.84 24.87 -28.77
CA HIS A 290 -41.72 25.08 -27.33
C HIS A 290 -42.83 24.41 -26.53
N ALA A 291 -43.84 23.83 -27.18
CA ALA A 291 -44.94 23.18 -26.51
C ALA A 291 -44.49 21.84 -25.91
N PRO A 292 -44.49 21.68 -24.56
CA PRO A 292 -44.09 20.43 -23.93
C PRO A 292 -45.19 19.37 -23.98
N ASP A 293 -44.80 18.10 -23.99
CA ASP A 293 -45.70 17.00 -23.68
C ASP A 293 -45.89 16.91 -22.15
N ARG A 294 -47.05 17.35 -21.68
CA ARG A 294 -47.45 17.30 -20.26
C ARG A 294 -48.33 16.09 -19.93
N THR A 295 -48.51 15.17 -20.88
CA THR A 295 -49.27 13.92 -20.63
C THR A 295 -48.43 12.87 -19.91
N VAL A 296 -47.10 13.01 -19.95
CA VAL A 296 -46.14 12.16 -19.22
C VAL A 296 -45.52 12.90 -18.03
N THR A 297 -45.03 12.13 -17.06
CA THR A 297 -44.31 12.69 -15.92
C THR A 297 -43.02 13.40 -16.37
N PRO A 298 -42.67 14.54 -15.75
CA PRO A 298 -41.43 15.25 -16.08
C PRO A 298 -40.21 14.42 -15.73
N SER A 299 -39.07 14.82 -16.30
CA SER A 299 -37.75 14.28 -15.97
C SER A 299 -37.53 14.30 -14.45
N LYS A 300 -37.13 13.16 -13.89
CA LYS A 300 -36.81 13.04 -12.46
C LYS A 300 -35.54 13.79 -12.06
N PHE A 301 -34.70 14.17 -13.03
CA PHE A 301 -33.40 14.79 -12.78
C PHE A 301 -33.50 16.31 -12.57
N ASP A 302 -34.33 16.97 -13.37
CA ASP A 302 -34.39 18.44 -13.44
C ASP A 302 -35.83 18.98 -13.49
N MET A 303 -36.83 18.10 -13.31
CA MET A 303 -38.26 18.42 -13.34
C MET A 303 -38.70 19.11 -14.63
N SER A 304 -37.99 18.88 -15.75
CA SER A 304 -38.36 19.43 -17.05
C SER A 304 -39.36 18.54 -17.81
N SER A 305 -40.25 19.15 -18.59
CA SER A 305 -41.01 18.47 -19.64
C SER A 305 -40.34 18.72 -20.99
N TYR A 306 -40.32 17.69 -21.85
CA TYR A 306 -39.68 17.82 -23.16
C TYR A 306 -40.63 18.42 -24.19
N ALA A 307 -40.13 19.33 -25.02
CA ALA A 307 -40.84 20.11 -26.03
C ALA A 307 -40.08 20.08 -27.35
N MET A 308 -40.36 19.08 -28.20
CA MET A 308 -39.84 18.94 -29.58
C MET A 308 -38.41 19.47 -29.85
N GLY A 309 -37.44 19.10 -29.00
CA GLY A 309 -36.03 19.51 -29.14
C GLY A 309 -35.51 20.34 -27.97
N TRP A 310 -36.42 20.82 -27.13
CA TRP A 310 -36.16 21.66 -25.97
C TRP A 310 -36.67 21.01 -24.68
N ALA A 311 -36.23 21.54 -23.55
CA ALA A 311 -36.70 21.20 -22.21
C ALA A 311 -37.35 22.46 -21.60
N ASP A 312 -38.61 22.33 -21.18
CA ASP A 312 -39.39 23.33 -20.45
C ASP A 312 -39.31 23.04 -18.94
N TYR A 313 -38.66 23.92 -18.17
CA TYR A 313 -38.49 23.72 -16.73
C TYR A 313 -39.76 24.08 -15.97
N GLN A 314 -40.28 23.13 -15.18
CA GLN A 314 -41.50 23.33 -14.39
C GLN A 314 -41.28 24.15 -13.10
N SER A 315 -40.12 24.78 -12.93
CA SER A 315 -39.81 25.68 -11.81
C SER A 315 -40.59 27.01 -11.86
N GLY A 316 -41.43 27.21 -12.88
CA GLY A 316 -42.23 28.43 -13.07
C GLY A 316 -41.40 29.63 -13.54
N ASN A 317 -40.14 29.42 -13.92
CA ASN A 317 -39.28 30.48 -14.40
C ASN A 317 -39.54 30.83 -15.88
N GLY A 318 -40.20 29.98 -16.67
CA GLY A 318 -40.46 30.23 -18.10
C GLY A 318 -39.21 30.06 -18.99
N GLU A 319 -38.22 29.30 -18.52
CA GLU A 319 -37.02 28.96 -19.29
C GLU A 319 -37.23 27.72 -20.14
N VAL A 320 -36.92 27.87 -21.42
CA VAL A 320 -36.81 26.78 -22.38
C VAL A 320 -35.34 26.63 -22.72
N SER A 321 -34.80 25.42 -22.64
CA SER A 321 -33.38 25.19 -22.87
C SER A 321 -33.06 23.88 -23.57
N LYS A 322 -31.83 23.76 -24.07
CA LYS A 322 -31.27 22.49 -24.50
C LYS A 322 -29.77 22.47 -24.34
N ALA A 323 -29.28 21.42 -23.66
CA ALA A 323 -27.88 21.03 -23.70
C ALA A 323 -27.59 20.11 -24.89
N GLY A 324 -26.45 20.37 -25.52
CA GLY A 324 -25.86 19.55 -26.56
C GLY A 324 -24.47 19.07 -26.14
N LEU A 325 -24.27 17.76 -26.19
CA LEU A 325 -22.96 17.14 -25.99
C LEU A 325 -22.69 16.14 -27.11
N ASN A 326 -21.56 16.33 -27.79
CA ASN A 326 -20.93 15.37 -28.69
C ASN A 326 -19.57 14.96 -28.08
N PRO A 327 -18.91 13.92 -28.61
CA PRO A 327 -17.63 13.46 -28.06
C PRO A 327 -16.57 14.57 -27.93
N ASN A 328 -16.55 15.57 -28.81
CA ASN A 328 -15.51 16.59 -28.85
C ASN A 328 -16.01 18.03 -29.01
N PHE A 329 -17.32 18.25 -28.90
CA PHE A 329 -17.98 19.55 -28.97
C PHE A 329 -19.13 19.59 -27.97
N SER A 330 -19.46 20.77 -27.49
CA SER A 330 -20.69 20.97 -26.72
C SER A 330 -21.30 22.32 -27.03
N ALA A 331 -22.60 22.41 -26.80
CA ALA A 331 -23.37 23.63 -26.98
C ALA A 331 -24.48 23.69 -25.95
N TYR A 332 -24.93 24.90 -25.67
CA TYR A 332 -26.07 25.12 -24.80
C TYR A 332 -26.86 26.33 -25.27
N MET A 333 -28.18 26.20 -25.25
CA MET A 333 -29.10 27.26 -25.62
C MET A 333 -30.17 27.37 -24.53
N VAL A 334 -30.41 28.57 -24.04
CA VAL A 334 -31.50 28.86 -23.10
C VAL A 334 -32.16 30.15 -23.48
N PHE A 335 -33.48 30.19 -23.45
CA PHE A 335 -34.23 31.38 -23.81
C PHE A 335 -35.53 31.49 -23.01
N ARG A 336 -35.95 32.74 -22.84
CA ARG A 336 -37.14 33.16 -22.12
C ARG A 336 -37.93 34.07 -23.07
N PRO A 337 -38.82 33.52 -23.91
CA PRO A 337 -39.54 34.31 -24.90
C PRO A 337 -40.35 35.45 -24.27
N GLN A 338 -40.91 35.22 -23.08
CA GLN A 338 -41.67 36.23 -22.33
C GLN A 338 -40.81 37.44 -21.92
N ASP A 339 -39.54 37.20 -21.59
CA ASP A 339 -38.59 38.24 -21.16
C ASP A 339 -37.77 38.79 -22.33
N GLN A 340 -37.98 38.27 -23.55
CA GLN A 340 -37.19 38.59 -24.74
C GLN A 340 -35.68 38.43 -24.51
N LEU A 341 -35.26 37.38 -23.79
CA LEU A 341 -33.87 37.15 -23.41
C LEU A 341 -33.42 35.73 -23.77
N ALA A 342 -32.27 35.60 -24.43
CA ALA A 342 -31.67 34.31 -24.76
C ALA A 342 -30.15 34.31 -24.58
N VAL A 343 -29.60 33.15 -24.24
CA VAL A 343 -28.16 32.87 -24.14
C VAL A 343 -27.84 31.64 -24.98
N GLY A 344 -26.78 31.74 -25.79
CA GLY A 344 -26.22 30.63 -26.56
C GLY A 344 -24.73 30.47 -26.27
N ILE A 345 -24.27 29.23 -26.16
CA ILE A 345 -22.88 28.87 -25.96
C ILE A 345 -22.51 27.75 -26.92
N MET A 346 -21.34 27.84 -27.53
CA MET A 346 -20.72 26.75 -28.29
C MET A 346 -19.25 26.62 -27.86
N ALA A 347 -18.78 25.39 -27.70
CA ALA A 347 -17.40 25.12 -27.30
C ALA A 347 -16.83 23.94 -28.08
N ASN A 348 -15.52 23.99 -28.34
CA ASN A 348 -14.78 22.91 -29.00
C ASN A 348 -14.25 21.86 -28.03
N ASN A 349 -14.99 21.60 -26.93
CA ASN A 349 -14.69 20.54 -25.98
C ASN A 349 -15.97 19.77 -25.66
N GLY A 350 -15.90 18.44 -25.60
CA GLY A 350 -17.01 17.61 -25.14
C GLY A 350 -17.18 17.70 -23.63
N THR A 351 -17.82 18.78 -23.14
CA THR A 351 -18.04 19.03 -21.69
C THR A 351 -19.45 19.45 -21.34
N THR A 352 -19.90 19.09 -20.12
CA THR A 352 -21.17 19.56 -19.53
C THR A 352 -21.08 20.99 -18.98
N LEU A 353 -19.88 21.58 -18.90
CA LEU A 353 -19.70 22.93 -18.36
C LEU A 353 -20.33 24.04 -19.22
N THR A 354 -20.60 23.81 -20.49
CA THR A 354 -21.36 24.77 -21.32
C THR A 354 -22.79 24.96 -20.82
N TYR A 355 -23.42 23.91 -20.32
CA TYR A 355 -24.72 23.99 -19.63
C TYR A 355 -24.63 24.83 -18.35
N ILE A 356 -23.64 24.53 -17.49
CA ILE A 356 -23.44 25.24 -16.23
C ILE A 356 -23.16 26.72 -16.49
N THR A 357 -22.31 26.99 -17.49
CA THR A 357 -21.97 28.36 -17.89
C THR A 357 -23.23 29.08 -18.36
N GLY A 358 -24.00 28.54 -19.29
CA GLY A 358 -25.14 29.27 -19.86
C GLY A 358 -26.29 29.51 -18.88
N HIS A 359 -26.56 28.56 -17.97
CA HIS A 359 -27.48 28.82 -16.85
C HIS A 359 -26.97 29.92 -15.93
N GLY A 360 -25.69 29.87 -15.55
CA GLY A 360 -25.09 30.91 -14.71
C GLY A 360 -25.10 32.29 -15.38
N LEU A 361 -24.90 32.37 -16.70
CA LEU A 361 -25.05 33.62 -17.44
C LEU A 361 -26.51 34.12 -17.43
N MET A 362 -27.49 33.22 -17.58
CA MET A 362 -28.91 33.57 -17.45
C MET A 362 -29.25 34.10 -16.05
N ASP A 363 -28.68 33.53 -14.99
CA ASP A 363 -28.83 34.02 -13.63
C ASP A 363 -28.19 35.41 -13.45
N ILE A 364 -26.96 35.62 -13.93
CA ILE A 364 -26.26 36.91 -13.86
C ILE A 364 -27.06 38.00 -14.58
N LEU A 365 -27.59 37.71 -15.77
CA LEU A 365 -28.42 38.62 -16.57
C LEU A 365 -29.75 38.98 -15.89
N ARG A 366 -30.15 38.24 -14.85
CA ARG A 366 -31.35 38.45 -14.05
C ARG A 366 -31.02 38.90 -12.62
N ASP A 367 -29.79 39.34 -12.38
CA ASP A 367 -29.26 39.76 -11.09
C ASP A 367 -29.40 38.71 -9.98
N ARG A 368 -29.28 37.44 -10.35
CA ARG A 368 -29.21 36.30 -9.44
C ARG A 368 -27.78 35.81 -9.32
N GLN A 369 -27.49 35.12 -8.21
CA GLN A 369 -26.25 34.39 -8.06
C GLN A 369 -26.31 33.11 -8.89
N PRO A 370 -25.28 32.79 -9.71
CA PRO A 370 -25.21 31.54 -10.44
C PRO A 370 -25.32 30.34 -9.49
N VAL A 371 -26.25 29.44 -9.75
CA VAL A 371 -26.34 28.15 -9.05
C VAL A 371 -26.13 27.03 -10.06
N SER A 372 -25.22 26.10 -9.77
CA SER A 372 -24.97 24.95 -10.65
C SER A 372 -25.75 23.72 -10.19
N PRO A 373 -26.73 23.22 -10.99
CA PRO A 373 -27.45 22.00 -10.62
C PRO A 373 -26.65 20.72 -10.90
N TYR A 374 -25.63 20.76 -11.77
CA TYR A 374 -24.91 19.57 -12.22
C TYR A 374 -23.46 19.48 -11.72
N GLU A 375 -22.93 18.27 -11.76
CA GLU A 375 -21.52 17.96 -11.55
C GLU A 375 -20.74 18.10 -12.86
N PRO A 376 -19.58 18.77 -12.87
CA PRO A 376 -18.72 18.84 -14.05
C PRO A 376 -18.18 17.46 -14.42
N ASP A 377 -18.23 17.12 -15.70
CA ASP A 377 -17.68 15.88 -16.25
C ASP A 377 -16.15 15.79 -16.13
N GLN A 378 -15.44 16.92 -15.99
CA GLN A 378 -14.00 16.97 -15.70
C GLN A 378 -13.59 16.11 -14.49
N LYS A 379 -14.48 15.98 -13.48
CA LYS A 379 -14.20 15.11 -12.31
C LYS A 379 -14.00 13.65 -12.72
N THR A 380 -14.65 13.20 -13.79
CA THR A 380 -14.50 11.84 -14.31
C THR A 380 -13.14 11.62 -14.96
N ASP A 381 -12.62 12.59 -15.73
CA ASP A 381 -11.25 12.52 -16.29
C ASP A 381 -10.21 12.52 -15.18
N ASN A 382 -10.37 13.36 -14.16
CA ASN A 382 -9.45 13.39 -13.02
C ASN A 382 -9.34 12.01 -12.37
N ALA A 383 -10.47 11.33 -12.15
CA ALA A 383 -10.49 9.98 -11.59
C ALA A 383 -9.76 8.96 -12.50
N TRP A 384 -10.08 8.92 -13.80
CA TRP A 384 -9.45 7.99 -14.74
C TRP A 384 -7.96 8.26 -14.96
N SER A 385 -7.56 9.53 -14.96
CA SER A 385 -6.16 9.95 -15.07
C SER A 385 -5.35 9.48 -13.86
N VAL A 386 -5.89 9.67 -12.65
CA VAL A 386 -5.24 9.20 -11.43
C VAL A 386 -5.16 7.66 -11.39
N ILE A 387 -6.25 6.96 -11.74
CA ILE A 387 -6.24 5.49 -11.85
C ILE A 387 -5.17 5.03 -12.84
N THR A 388 -5.04 5.70 -13.99
CA THR A 388 -4.01 5.39 -14.98
C THR A 388 -2.60 5.56 -14.40
N ILE A 389 -2.33 6.63 -13.66
CA ILE A 389 -1.03 6.85 -13.00
C ILE A 389 -0.75 5.77 -11.95
N MET A 390 -1.73 5.43 -11.10
CA MET A 390 -1.56 4.37 -10.10
C MET A 390 -1.25 3.01 -10.75
N LEU A 391 -1.97 2.66 -11.82
CA LEU A 391 -1.73 1.44 -12.58
C LEU A 391 -0.39 1.48 -13.31
N ALA A 392 0.04 2.63 -13.83
CA ALA A 392 1.36 2.79 -14.42
C ALA A 392 2.48 2.59 -13.38
N CYS A 393 2.34 3.12 -12.17
CA CYS A 393 3.26 2.87 -11.05
C CYS A 393 3.30 1.39 -10.66
N TYR A 394 2.13 0.72 -10.63
CA TYR A 394 2.06 -0.72 -10.40
C TYR A 394 2.77 -1.52 -11.51
N VAL A 395 2.50 -1.19 -12.78
CA VAL A 395 3.17 -1.79 -13.94
C VAL A 395 4.68 -1.59 -13.83
N LEU A 396 5.15 -0.38 -13.53
CA LEU A 396 6.57 -0.09 -13.35
C LEU A 396 7.17 -0.93 -12.22
N ALA A 397 6.48 -1.06 -11.07
CA ALA A 397 6.93 -1.91 -9.98
C ALA A 397 7.06 -3.38 -10.43
N VAL A 398 6.09 -3.92 -11.15
CA VAL A 398 6.14 -5.29 -11.68
C VAL A 398 7.25 -5.44 -12.72
N VAL A 399 7.49 -4.44 -13.58
CA VAL A 399 8.60 -4.44 -14.53
C VAL A 399 9.95 -4.45 -13.79
N VAL A 400 10.11 -3.66 -12.73
CA VAL A 400 11.30 -3.72 -11.86
C VAL A 400 11.48 -5.11 -11.27
N LEU A 401 10.40 -5.75 -10.77
CA LEU A 401 10.47 -7.12 -10.27
C LEU A 401 10.88 -8.12 -11.36
N LEU A 402 10.33 -8.00 -12.57
CA LEU A 402 10.72 -8.83 -13.71
C LEU A 402 12.19 -8.63 -14.07
N MET A 403 12.67 -7.39 -14.12
CA MET A 403 14.09 -7.07 -14.37
C MET A 403 14.99 -7.70 -13.31
N THR A 404 14.59 -7.71 -12.03
CA THR A 404 15.37 -8.42 -10.99
C THR A 404 15.43 -9.92 -11.24
N VAL A 405 14.32 -10.56 -11.63
CA VAL A 405 14.30 -11.99 -11.95
C VAL A 405 15.21 -12.29 -13.14
N VAL A 406 15.12 -11.51 -14.21
CA VAL A 406 15.96 -11.67 -15.41
C VAL A 406 17.44 -11.49 -15.06
N ARG A 407 17.78 -10.44 -14.30
CA ARG A 407 19.15 -10.19 -13.82
C ARG A 407 19.67 -11.37 -13.00
N ASP A 408 18.87 -11.92 -12.09
CA ASP A 408 19.25 -13.06 -11.25
C ASP A 408 19.45 -14.35 -12.08
N ILE A 409 18.66 -14.54 -13.14
CA ILE A 409 18.84 -15.65 -14.10
C ILE A 409 20.16 -15.49 -14.85
N ILE A 410 20.45 -14.29 -15.38
CA ILE A 410 21.71 -14.00 -16.09
C ILE A 410 22.91 -14.21 -15.18
N ARG A 411 22.81 -13.79 -13.91
CA ARG A 411 23.85 -14.01 -12.87
C ARG A 411 23.92 -15.45 -12.36
N LYS A 412 23.16 -16.40 -12.94
CA LYS A 412 23.06 -17.81 -12.52
C LYS A 412 22.66 -18.01 -11.05
N GLN A 413 22.04 -17.01 -10.43
CA GLN A 413 21.49 -17.09 -9.06
C GLN A 413 20.15 -17.83 -9.01
N ARG A 414 19.48 -17.97 -10.16
CA ARG A 414 18.27 -18.77 -10.34
C ARG A 414 18.48 -19.79 -11.44
N VAL A 415 18.22 -21.06 -11.13
CA VAL A 415 18.42 -22.18 -12.06
C VAL A 415 17.08 -22.79 -12.43
N LEU A 416 16.96 -23.23 -13.69
CA LEU A 416 15.79 -23.93 -14.19
C LEU A 416 15.52 -25.18 -13.33
N LYS A 417 14.30 -25.30 -12.78
CA LYS A 417 13.85 -26.53 -12.12
C LYS A 417 12.66 -27.13 -12.88
N PRO A 418 12.58 -28.48 -12.99
CA PRO A 418 11.47 -29.13 -13.66
C PRO A 418 10.13 -28.78 -12.99
N LEU A 419 9.09 -28.67 -13.82
CA LEU A 419 7.75 -28.34 -13.38
C LEU A 419 7.15 -29.52 -12.61
N ASN A 420 6.63 -29.24 -11.41
CA ASN A 420 5.89 -30.22 -10.62
C ASN A 420 4.38 -30.02 -10.89
N PRO A 421 3.56 -31.08 -11.00
CA PRO A 421 2.11 -30.98 -11.19
C PRO A 421 1.42 -30.05 -10.18
N LYS A 422 1.90 -29.93 -8.93
CA LYS A 422 1.36 -28.96 -7.96
C LYS A 422 1.52 -27.50 -8.40
N LYS A 423 2.62 -27.15 -9.07
CA LYS A 423 2.85 -25.80 -9.60
C LYS A 423 1.95 -25.52 -10.81
N LEU A 424 1.78 -26.51 -11.69
CA LEU A 424 0.89 -26.42 -12.83
C LEU A 424 -0.57 -26.20 -12.39
N LEU A 425 -1.01 -26.95 -11.37
CA LEU A 425 -2.33 -26.76 -10.74
C LEU A 425 -2.48 -25.34 -10.17
N THR A 426 -1.43 -24.78 -9.55
CA THR A 426 -1.46 -23.41 -9.02
C THR A 426 -1.64 -22.38 -10.13
N TRP A 427 -1.00 -22.57 -11.28
CA TRP A 427 -1.18 -21.69 -12.45
C TRP A 427 -2.58 -21.82 -13.05
N LEU A 428 -3.10 -23.05 -13.17
CA LEU A 428 -4.46 -23.30 -13.64
C LEU A 428 -5.50 -22.67 -12.72
N LEU A 429 -5.33 -22.80 -11.41
CA LEU A 429 -6.19 -22.14 -10.41
C LEU A 429 -6.09 -20.62 -10.51
N PHE A 430 -4.90 -20.06 -10.72
CA PHE A 430 -4.74 -18.62 -10.92
C PHE A 430 -5.48 -18.13 -12.17
N LEU A 431 -5.34 -18.84 -13.30
CA LEU A 431 -6.06 -18.54 -14.54
C LEU A 431 -7.57 -18.63 -14.31
N LEU A 432 -8.05 -19.70 -13.67
CA LEU A 432 -9.46 -19.88 -13.33
C LEU A 432 -9.98 -18.74 -12.44
N CYS A 433 -9.24 -18.36 -11.40
CA CYS A 433 -9.59 -17.26 -10.50
C CYS A 433 -9.50 -15.88 -11.18
N SER A 434 -8.74 -15.74 -12.25
CA SER A 434 -8.69 -14.50 -13.05
C SER A 434 -9.87 -14.35 -14.02
N THR A 435 -10.59 -15.44 -14.33
CA THR A 435 -11.72 -15.39 -15.29
C THR A 435 -12.87 -14.50 -14.83
N PRO A 436 -13.32 -14.49 -13.56
CA PRO A 436 -14.33 -13.54 -13.11
C PRO A 436 -13.77 -12.11 -13.16
N PHE A 437 -12.49 -11.88 -12.86
CA PHE A 437 -11.94 -10.54 -12.96
C PHE A 437 -11.96 -10.00 -14.40
N LEU A 438 -11.52 -10.80 -15.37
CA LEU A 438 -11.55 -10.44 -16.80
C LEU A 438 -12.96 -10.24 -17.32
N TYR A 439 -13.91 -11.10 -16.91
CA TYR A 439 -15.33 -10.92 -17.21
C TYR A 439 -15.88 -9.63 -16.61
N GLY A 440 -15.46 -9.28 -15.39
CA GLY A 440 -15.78 -8.02 -14.75
C GLY A 440 -15.27 -6.82 -15.54
N VAL A 441 -14.01 -6.84 -15.98
CA VAL A 441 -13.48 -5.78 -16.86
C VAL A 441 -14.33 -5.68 -18.12
N TYR A 442 -14.60 -6.79 -18.80
CA TYR A 442 -15.44 -6.83 -20.02
C TYR A 442 -16.83 -6.22 -19.81
N LEU A 443 -17.44 -6.41 -18.63
CA LEU A 443 -18.76 -5.87 -18.29
C LEU A 443 -18.77 -4.38 -17.93
N VAL A 444 -17.62 -3.70 -17.78
CA VAL A 444 -17.57 -2.29 -17.30
C VAL A 444 -18.47 -1.36 -18.11
N PRO A 445 -18.38 -1.27 -19.46
CA PRO A 445 -19.28 -0.42 -20.27
C PRO A 445 -20.76 -0.74 -20.07
N THR A 446 -21.09 -2.03 -20.04
CA THR A 446 -22.46 -2.51 -19.88
C THR A 446 -23.00 -2.25 -18.47
N ALA A 447 -22.14 -2.33 -17.46
CA ALA A 447 -22.50 -2.08 -16.07
C ALA A 447 -22.70 -0.59 -15.78
N MET A 448 -21.82 0.27 -16.30
CA MET A 448 -21.88 1.71 -16.05
C MET A 448 -23.01 2.38 -16.83
N GLN A 449 -23.16 2.01 -18.10
CA GLN A 449 -23.98 2.76 -19.06
C GLN A 449 -24.78 1.86 -20.01
N GLY A 450 -24.73 0.52 -19.88
CA GLY A 450 -25.45 -0.37 -20.79
C GLY A 450 -24.97 -0.30 -22.25
N VAL A 451 -23.79 0.27 -22.50
CA VAL A 451 -23.25 0.49 -23.85
C VAL A 451 -22.17 -0.52 -24.22
N SER A 452 -21.86 -0.59 -25.52
CA SER A 452 -20.72 -1.35 -26.04
C SER A 452 -19.37 -0.68 -25.70
N TRP A 453 -18.28 -1.44 -25.79
CA TRP A 453 -16.91 -0.92 -25.62
C TRP A 453 -16.57 0.20 -26.59
N THR A 454 -16.98 0.07 -27.86
CA THR A 454 -16.76 1.10 -28.88
C THR A 454 -17.41 2.42 -28.48
N THR A 455 -18.66 2.35 -28.00
CA THR A 455 -19.39 3.53 -27.54
C THR A 455 -18.76 4.09 -26.26
N ALA A 456 -18.39 3.25 -25.29
CA ALA A 456 -17.75 3.72 -24.06
C ALA A 456 -16.43 4.46 -24.32
N ILE A 457 -15.57 3.96 -25.22
CA ILE A 457 -14.31 4.64 -25.60
C ILE A 457 -14.61 5.99 -26.27
N VAL A 458 -15.65 6.06 -27.10
CA VAL A 458 -16.04 7.30 -27.79
C VAL A 458 -16.66 8.34 -26.84
N TRP A 459 -17.29 7.96 -25.74
CA TRP A 459 -17.96 8.91 -24.84
C TRP A 459 -17.25 9.13 -23.50
N SER A 460 -16.28 8.29 -23.14
CA SER A 460 -15.48 8.47 -21.92
C SER A 460 -14.33 9.46 -22.13
N PRO A 461 -13.75 10.00 -21.04
CA PRO A 461 -12.52 10.79 -21.09
C PRO A 461 -11.38 10.05 -21.81
N PHE A 462 -10.47 10.82 -22.39
CA PHE A 462 -9.33 10.27 -23.15
C PHE A 462 -8.44 9.35 -22.29
N SER A 463 -8.40 9.55 -20.97
CA SER A 463 -7.63 8.75 -20.01
C SER A 463 -8.23 7.34 -19.74
N PHE A 464 -9.53 7.14 -19.95
CA PHE A 464 -10.23 5.87 -19.69
C PHE A 464 -9.60 4.64 -20.40
N PRO A 465 -9.39 4.63 -21.74
CA PRO A 465 -8.81 3.46 -22.40
C PRO A 465 -7.39 3.16 -21.94
N PHE A 466 -6.60 4.17 -21.52
CA PHE A 466 -5.26 3.95 -20.99
C PHE A 466 -5.29 3.29 -19.62
N ALA A 467 -6.25 3.63 -18.75
CA ALA A 467 -6.45 2.93 -17.48
C ALA A 467 -6.74 1.43 -17.70
N ILE A 468 -7.66 1.11 -18.61
CA ILE A 468 -8.01 -0.28 -18.94
C ILE A 468 -6.80 -1.02 -19.52
N GLY A 469 -6.05 -0.37 -20.42
CA GLY A 469 -4.82 -0.92 -20.99
C GLY A 469 -3.74 -1.20 -19.94
N ALA A 470 -3.50 -0.25 -19.02
CA ALA A 470 -2.54 -0.39 -17.94
C ALA A 470 -2.93 -1.50 -16.96
N LEU A 471 -4.22 -1.66 -16.66
CA LEU A 471 -4.74 -2.77 -15.86
C LEU A 471 -4.45 -4.12 -16.53
N GLY A 472 -4.78 -4.25 -17.82
CA GLY A 472 -4.52 -5.46 -18.61
C GLY A 472 -3.03 -5.81 -18.68
N LEU A 473 -2.18 -4.81 -18.95
CA LEU A 473 -0.73 -4.97 -18.97
C LEU A 473 -0.18 -5.37 -17.60
N GLY A 474 -0.65 -4.74 -16.53
CA GLY A 474 -0.27 -5.06 -15.16
C GLY A 474 -0.57 -6.53 -14.81
N LEU A 475 -1.77 -7.01 -15.14
CA LEU A 475 -2.15 -8.41 -14.93
C LEU A 475 -1.27 -9.38 -15.73
N LEU A 476 -1.02 -9.08 -17.00
CA LEU A 476 -0.19 -9.91 -17.87
C LEU A 476 1.25 -10.00 -17.36
N LEU A 477 1.85 -8.87 -16.97
CA LEU A 477 3.21 -8.83 -16.43
C LEU A 477 3.29 -9.51 -15.05
N SER A 478 2.28 -9.36 -14.20
CA SER A 478 2.20 -10.05 -12.92
C SER A 478 2.11 -11.57 -13.09
N PHE A 479 1.34 -12.03 -14.08
CA PHE A 479 1.28 -13.44 -14.44
C PHE A 479 2.63 -13.94 -14.97
N GLY A 480 3.28 -13.17 -15.85
CA GLY A 480 4.63 -13.46 -16.33
C GLY A 480 5.65 -13.58 -15.19
N TYR A 481 5.59 -12.69 -14.21
CA TYR A 481 6.43 -12.73 -13.01
C TYR A 481 6.19 -14.02 -12.18
N LEU A 482 4.93 -14.42 -12.00
CA LEU A 482 4.57 -15.66 -11.30
C LEU A 482 5.12 -16.90 -12.03
N VAL A 483 4.99 -16.97 -13.35
CA VAL A 483 5.48 -18.07 -14.18
C VAL A 483 7.01 -18.13 -14.13
N LEU A 484 7.70 -17.02 -14.37
CA LEU A 484 9.17 -16.97 -14.30
C LEU A 484 9.70 -17.33 -12.91
N GLY A 485 9.09 -16.80 -11.85
CA GLY A 485 9.49 -17.08 -10.47
C GLY A 485 9.27 -18.54 -10.03
N THR A 486 8.40 -19.29 -10.73
CA THR A 486 8.13 -20.70 -10.45
C THR A 486 9.00 -21.65 -11.28
N ILE A 487 9.38 -21.26 -12.50
CA ILE A 487 10.33 -21.96 -13.37
C ILE A 487 11.78 -21.76 -12.89
N PHE A 488 12.12 -20.52 -12.49
CA PHE A 488 13.44 -20.11 -12.00
C PHE A 488 13.37 -19.65 -10.53
N PRO A 489 13.22 -20.60 -9.58
CA PRO A 489 13.13 -20.26 -8.16
C PRO A 489 14.47 -19.74 -7.62
N ASN A 490 14.40 -18.75 -6.73
CA ASN A 490 15.54 -18.29 -5.94
C ASN A 490 15.87 -19.33 -4.84
N THR A 491 17.15 -19.50 -4.52
CA THR A 491 17.66 -20.39 -3.47
C THR A 491 17.38 -19.85 -2.06
N ASP A 492 17.35 -18.53 -1.90
CA ASP A 492 16.98 -17.88 -0.63
C ASP A 492 15.45 -17.73 -0.52
N GLU A 493 14.85 -18.49 0.40
CA GLU A 493 13.40 -18.53 0.63
C GLU A 493 12.81 -17.15 0.98
N ASN A 494 13.58 -16.27 1.62
CA ASN A 494 13.13 -14.93 2.01
C ASN A 494 13.16 -13.97 0.81
N LYS A 495 14.25 -13.98 0.03
CA LYS A 495 14.33 -13.21 -1.23
C LYS A 495 13.34 -13.70 -2.28
N ARG A 496 12.97 -14.98 -2.22
CA ARG A 496 11.96 -15.59 -3.11
C ARG A 496 10.54 -15.09 -2.83
N SER A 497 10.20 -14.84 -1.56
CA SER A 497 8.83 -14.58 -1.13
C SER A 497 8.48 -13.10 -1.02
N LEU A 498 9.45 -12.24 -0.69
CA LEU A 498 9.23 -10.81 -0.45
C LEU A 498 8.60 -10.05 -1.63
N PRO A 499 9.06 -10.17 -2.89
CA PRO A 499 8.49 -9.36 -3.96
C PRO A 499 7.09 -9.81 -4.37
N LEU A 500 6.79 -11.10 -4.23
CA LEU A 500 5.44 -11.63 -4.40
C LEU A 500 4.51 -11.13 -3.29
N LEU A 501 5.00 -11.02 -2.06
CA LEU A 501 4.24 -10.43 -0.94
C LEU A 501 3.91 -8.97 -1.21
N VAL A 502 4.89 -8.17 -1.66
CA VAL A 502 4.65 -6.75 -2.02
C VAL A 502 3.56 -6.64 -3.08
N MET A 503 3.64 -7.41 -4.17
CA MET A 503 2.63 -7.40 -5.22
C MET A 503 1.24 -7.79 -4.70
N MET A 504 1.15 -8.84 -3.88
CA MET A 504 -0.12 -9.29 -3.29
C MET A 504 -0.68 -8.28 -2.29
N SER A 505 0.17 -7.62 -1.49
CA SER A 505 -0.22 -6.56 -0.57
C SER A 505 -0.80 -5.35 -1.32
N LEU A 506 -0.18 -4.96 -2.45
CA LEU A 506 -0.70 -3.90 -3.31
C LEU A 506 -2.08 -4.25 -3.86
N LEU A 507 -2.24 -5.46 -4.43
CA LEU A 507 -3.52 -5.94 -4.98
C LEU A 507 -4.61 -6.05 -3.89
N SER A 508 -4.27 -6.61 -2.72
CA SER A 508 -5.20 -6.75 -1.61
C SER A 508 -5.62 -5.39 -1.05
N GLY A 509 -4.71 -4.43 -0.92
CA GLY A 509 -5.03 -3.08 -0.46
C GLY A 509 -5.87 -2.29 -1.47
N ALA A 510 -5.57 -2.43 -2.77
CA ALA A 510 -6.39 -1.83 -3.83
C ALA A 510 -7.82 -2.42 -3.86
N ALA A 511 -7.97 -3.74 -3.69
CA ALA A 511 -9.27 -4.39 -3.59
C ALA A 511 -10.08 -3.90 -2.38
N ASN A 512 -9.43 -3.71 -1.23
CA ASN A 512 -10.05 -3.15 -0.03
C ASN A 512 -10.54 -1.71 -0.27
N ALA A 513 -9.72 -0.86 -0.88
CA ALA A 513 -10.12 0.50 -1.25
C ALA A 513 -11.28 0.51 -2.27
N PHE A 514 -11.27 -0.43 -3.23
CA PHE A 514 -12.31 -0.55 -4.24
C PHE A 514 -13.67 -0.98 -3.66
N VAL A 515 -13.69 -1.79 -2.59
CA VAL A 515 -14.93 -2.09 -1.85
C VAL A 515 -15.58 -0.81 -1.34
N ILE A 516 -14.81 0.10 -0.74
CA ILE A 516 -15.32 1.38 -0.23
C ILE A 516 -15.72 2.33 -1.35
N PHE A 517 -14.98 2.32 -2.46
CA PHE A 517 -15.39 3.04 -3.66
C PHE A 517 -16.77 2.60 -4.13
N ILE A 518 -17.02 1.29 -4.26
CA ILE A 518 -18.33 0.77 -4.69
C ILE A 518 -19.44 1.17 -3.72
N VAL A 519 -19.18 1.07 -2.41
CA VAL A 519 -20.16 1.47 -1.39
C VAL A 519 -20.51 2.96 -1.54
N ASN A 520 -19.52 3.84 -1.62
CA ASN A 520 -19.75 5.27 -1.82
C ASN A 520 -20.44 5.59 -3.15
N PHE A 521 -20.02 4.92 -4.21
CA PHE A 521 -20.58 5.10 -5.55
C PHE A 521 -22.07 4.69 -5.58
N SER A 522 -22.45 3.66 -4.81
CA SER A 522 -23.83 3.18 -4.77
C SER A 522 -24.85 4.16 -4.16
N ILE A 523 -24.40 5.12 -3.33
CA ILE A 523 -25.27 6.04 -2.57
C ILE A 523 -26.06 7.00 -3.48
N GLY A 524 -25.69 7.13 -4.77
CA GLY A 524 -26.43 7.93 -5.75
C GLY A 524 -26.44 7.37 -7.17
N SER A 525 -26.12 6.07 -7.36
CA SER A 525 -26.02 5.48 -8.70
C SER A 525 -27.32 4.81 -9.15
N GLU A 526 -27.66 4.93 -10.43
CA GLU A 526 -28.73 4.16 -11.08
C GLU A 526 -28.25 2.80 -11.65
N ILE A 527 -27.02 2.37 -11.32
CA ILE A 527 -26.48 1.11 -11.81
C ILE A 527 -27.32 -0.07 -11.27
N PRO A 528 -27.71 -1.03 -12.13
CA PRO A 528 -28.45 -2.21 -11.69
C PRO A 528 -27.74 -2.97 -10.57
N LEU A 529 -28.52 -3.36 -9.53
CA LEU A 529 -28.02 -4.04 -8.34
C LEU A 529 -27.14 -5.26 -8.65
N LYS A 530 -27.45 -6.02 -9.71
CA LYS A 530 -26.67 -7.19 -10.14
C LYS A 530 -25.20 -6.85 -10.41
N TYR A 531 -24.89 -5.68 -10.97
CA TYR A 531 -23.52 -5.27 -11.26
C TYR A 531 -22.81 -4.78 -10.00
N LEU A 532 -23.51 -4.00 -9.15
CA LEU A 532 -22.96 -3.57 -7.86
C LEU A 532 -22.56 -4.77 -7.00
N LEU A 533 -23.46 -5.76 -6.86
CA LEU A 533 -23.20 -7.00 -6.11
C LEU A 533 -22.06 -7.81 -6.73
N TYR A 534 -21.99 -7.86 -8.05
CA TYR A 534 -20.92 -8.57 -8.75
C TYR A 534 -19.54 -7.97 -8.46
N TYR A 535 -19.37 -6.66 -8.65
CA TYR A 535 -18.08 -6.00 -8.39
C TYR A 535 -17.73 -5.99 -6.91
N PHE A 536 -18.72 -5.81 -6.03
CA PHE A 536 -18.52 -5.87 -4.58
C PHE A 536 -18.05 -7.27 -4.15
N GLY A 537 -18.72 -8.33 -4.61
CA GLY A 537 -18.35 -9.71 -4.32
C GLY A 537 -16.97 -10.09 -4.86
N LEU A 538 -16.64 -9.64 -6.07
CA LEU A 538 -15.31 -9.84 -6.67
C LEU A 538 -14.22 -9.14 -5.86
N ALA A 539 -14.42 -7.86 -5.52
CA ALA A 539 -13.47 -7.07 -4.73
C ALA A 539 -13.25 -7.69 -3.34
N LEU A 540 -14.33 -8.09 -2.68
CA LEU A 540 -14.29 -8.73 -1.37
C LEU A 540 -13.56 -10.09 -1.44
N ALA A 541 -13.80 -10.89 -2.47
CA ALA A 541 -13.09 -12.15 -2.67
C ALA A 541 -11.58 -11.91 -2.83
N VAL A 542 -11.18 -11.00 -3.74
CA VAL A 542 -9.76 -10.65 -3.95
C VAL A 542 -9.12 -10.16 -2.65
N TYR A 543 -9.82 -9.32 -1.88
CA TYR A 543 -9.36 -8.85 -0.58
C TYR A 543 -9.17 -10.00 0.42
N ILE A 544 -10.19 -10.83 0.66
CA ILE A 544 -10.14 -11.91 1.65
C ILE A 544 -9.07 -12.95 1.29
N PHE A 545 -9.04 -13.40 0.03
CA PHE A 545 -8.06 -14.40 -0.42
C PHE A 545 -6.65 -13.82 -0.43
N GLY A 546 -6.48 -12.59 -0.94
CA GLY A 546 -5.21 -11.87 -0.92
C GLY A 546 -4.67 -11.75 0.50
N ARG A 547 -5.50 -11.24 1.43
CA ARG A 547 -5.13 -11.10 2.84
C ARG A 547 -4.76 -12.43 3.48
N LYS A 548 -5.58 -13.48 3.30
CA LYS A 548 -5.31 -14.81 3.85
C LYS A 548 -3.98 -15.39 3.35
N LEU A 549 -3.67 -15.24 2.06
CA LEU A 549 -2.42 -15.71 1.47
C LEU A 549 -1.20 -14.96 2.00
N ILE A 550 -1.31 -13.64 2.18
CA ILE A 550 -0.26 -12.80 2.74
C ILE A 550 0.03 -13.23 4.18
N GLU A 551 -0.99 -13.27 5.05
CA GLU A 551 -0.86 -13.61 6.47
C GLU A 551 -0.22 -15.00 6.66
N THR A 552 -0.71 -16.00 5.92
CA THR A 552 -0.18 -17.38 6.02
C THR A 552 1.29 -17.47 5.62
N LYS A 553 1.72 -16.70 4.61
CA LYS A 553 3.13 -16.68 4.19
C LYS A 553 4.01 -15.95 5.18
N LEU A 554 3.53 -14.84 5.75
CA LEU A 554 4.28 -14.07 6.74
C LEU A 554 4.54 -14.90 8.00
N VAL A 555 3.56 -15.63 8.51
CA VAL A 555 3.74 -16.53 9.65
C VAL A 555 4.89 -17.51 9.41
N LYS A 556 4.95 -18.13 8.22
CA LYS A 556 6.04 -19.06 7.86
C LYS A 556 7.40 -18.37 7.78
N ILE A 557 7.46 -17.19 7.15
CA ILE A 557 8.71 -16.41 7.04
C ILE A 557 9.21 -16.00 8.42
N THR A 558 8.31 -15.52 9.28
CA THR A 558 8.61 -15.12 10.66
C THR A 558 9.26 -16.26 11.44
N TYR A 559 8.63 -17.42 11.51
CA TYR A 559 9.19 -18.55 12.27
C TYR A 559 10.48 -19.12 11.64
N ASN A 560 10.58 -19.16 10.31
CA ASN A 560 11.83 -19.56 9.64
C ASN A 560 12.97 -18.56 9.86
N MET A 561 12.66 -17.26 10.01
CA MET A 561 13.65 -16.23 10.31
C MET A 561 14.11 -16.32 11.77
N ILE A 562 13.17 -16.52 12.71
CA ILE A 562 13.49 -16.73 14.13
C ILE A 562 14.41 -17.95 14.27
N TYR A 563 14.03 -19.09 13.67
CA TYR A 563 14.83 -20.31 13.71
C TYR A 563 16.25 -20.09 13.18
N ARG A 564 16.38 -19.49 11.99
CA ARG A 564 17.70 -19.22 11.39
C ARG A 564 18.54 -18.27 12.23
N LYS A 565 17.95 -17.19 12.75
CA LYS A 565 18.69 -16.22 13.59
C LYS A 565 19.08 -16.79 14.94
N ARG A 566 18.24 -17.60 15.57
CA ARG A 566 18.61 -18.33 16.79
C ARG A 566 19.75 -19.30 16.54
N MET A 567 19.68 -20.08 15.47
CA MET A 567 20.75 -21.02 15.13
C MET A 567 22.07 -20.32 14.79
N GLU A 568 22.01 -19.21 14.03
CA GLU A 568 23.19 -18.38 13.73
C GLU A 568 23.85 -17.85 15.02
N LEU A 569 23.05 -17.34 15.96
CA LEU A 569 23.58 -16.84 17.24
C LEU A 569 24.14 -17.98 18.11
N ILE A 570 23.45 -19.12 18.19
CA ILE A 570 23.94 -20.30 18.93
C ILE A 570 25.28 -20.78 18.34
N GLN A 571 25.38 -20.88 17.02
CA GLN A 571 26.64 -21.25 16.35
C GLN A 571 27.74 -20.23 16.65
N ARG A 572 27.47 -18.93 16.59
CA ARG A 572 28.49 -17.92 16.95
C ARG A 572 28.95 -18.03 18.40
N VAL A 573 28.03 -18.30 19.34
CA VAL A 573 28.37 -18.52 20.75
C VAL A 573 29.26 -19.76 20.90
N LEU A 574 28.90 -20.87 20.26
CA LEU A 574 29.67 -22.13 20.34
C LEU A 574 31.07 -22.05 19.72
N HIS A 575 31.29 -21.17 18.73
CA HIS A 575 32.60 -20.97 18.10
C HIS A 575 33.35 -19.74 18.65
N SER A 576 32.84 -19.09 19.70
CA SER A 576 33.55 -18.01 20.38
C SER A 576 34.60 -18.56 21.34
N SER A 577 35.72 -17.85 21.53
CA SER A 577 36.74 -18.27 22.49
C SER A 577 36.19 -18.24 23.93
N TYR A 578 36.62 -19.19 24.75
CA TYR A 578 36.14 -19.33 26.12
C TYR A 578 36.41 -18.05 26.96
N ASP A 579 37.56 -17.39 26.76
CA ASP A 579 37.91 -16.15 27.45
C ASP A 579 36.91 -15.01 27.19
N LYS A 580 36.41 -14.88 25.94
CA LYS A 580 35.43 -13.87 25.57
C LYS A 580 34.07 -14.21 26.17
N LEU A 581 33.67 -15.48 26.13
CA LEU A 581 32.41 -15.94 26.70
C LEU A 581 32.35 -15.71 28.23
N GLU A 582 33.44 -16.03 28.94
CA GLU A 582 33.54 -15.87 30.40
C GLU A 582 33.42 -14.40 30.86
N ARG A 583 33.81 -13.45 30.01
CA ARG A 583 33.70 -12.00 30.27
C ARG A 583 32.30 -11.43 30.01
N MET A 584 31.41 -12.18 29.35
CA MET A 584 30.09 -11.68 28.98
C MET A 584 29.06 -11.88 30.09
N ASP A 585 28.15 -10.92 30.22
CA ASP A 585 27.02 -11.02 31.14
C ASP A 585 26.03 -12.12 30.69
N ASN A 586 25.78 -13.10 31.56
CA ASN A 586 24.84 -14.20 31.29
C ASN A 586 23.42 -13.70 30.99
N GLY A 587 22.97 -12.63 31.66
CA GLY A 587 21.66 -12.02 31.43
C GLY A 587 21.52 -11.49 30.00
N LYS A 588 22.56 -10.86 29.46
CA LYS A 588 22.65 -10.37 28.08
C LYS A 588 22.58 -11.49 27.05
N ILE A 589 23.28 -12.62 27.27
CA ILE A 589 23.24 -13.79 26.38
C ILE A 589 21.81 -14.35 26.31
N LEU A 590 21.18 -14.60 27.45
CA LEU A 590 19.82 -15.15 27.54
C LEU A 590 18.78 -14.21 26.92
N ALA A 591 18.87 -12.90 27.19
CA ALA A 591 17.96 -11.91 26.64
C ALA A 591 18.06 -11.83 25.10
N THR A 592 19.28 -11.90 24.55
CA THR A 592 19.52 -11.81 23.10
C THR A 592 19.02 -13.06 22.38
N LEU A 593 19.39 -14.24 22.87
CA LEU A 593 19.01 -15.52 22.24
C LEU A 593 17.49 -15.75 22.24
N ASN A 594 16.79 -15.35 23.30
CA ASN A 594 15.37 -15.61 23.43
C ASN A 594 14.50 -14.43 22.96
N ASN A 595 14.59 -13.28 23.65
CA ASN A 595 13.63 -12.19 23.51
C ASN A 595 13.88 -11.34 22.26
N ASP A 596 15.14 -10.98 21.99
CA ASP A 596 15.44 -10.09 20.88
C ASP A 596 15.29 -10.79 19.52
N THR A 597 15.58 -12.10 19.43
CA THR A 597 15.33 -12.89 18.21
C THR A 597 13.86 -13.02 17.89
N GLU A 598 13.00 -13.20 18.90
CA GLU A 598 11.55 -13.26 18.73
C GLU A 598 10.99 -11.93 18.24
N MET A 599 11.43 -10.81 18.82
CA MET A 599 11.02 -9.47 18.41
C MET A 599 11.38 -9.17 16.95
N VAL A 600 12.59 -9.56 16.53
CA VAL A 600 13.00 -9.43 15.12
C VAL A 600 12.15 -10.31 14.23
N GLY A 601 11.80 -11.53 14.65
CA GLY A 601 10.85 -12.38 13.95
C GLY A 601 9.54 -11.70 13.60
N PHE A 602 8.95 -11.01 14.57
CA PHE A 602 7.65 -10.33 14.41
C PHE A 602 7.67 -9.19 13.38
N SER A 603 8.86 -8.69 12.98
CA SER A 603 8.99 -7.52 12.12
C SER A 603 8.29 -7.63 10.76
N ALA A 604 8.19 -8.85 10.21
CA ALA A 604 7.55 -9.07 8.92
C ALA A 604 6.04 -8.76 8.97
N ASN A 605 5.36 -9.13 10.07
CA ASN A 605 3.93 -8.86 10.26
C ASN A 605 3.68 -7.36 10.40
N VAL A 606 4.48 -6.69 11.24
CA VAL A 606 4.38 -5.23 11.47
C VAL A 606 4.61 -4.46 10.17
N ALA A 607 5.66 -4.81 9.42
CA ALA A 607 6.00 -4.12 8.18
C ALA A 607 4.89 -4.24 7.12
N VAL A 608 4.28 -5.41 6.97
CA VAL A 608 3.19 -5.60 6.00
C VAL A 608 1.89 -4.98 6.47
N GLY A 609 1.57 -5.08 7.76
CA GLY A 609 0.43 -4.37 8.37
C GLY A 609 0.54 -2.86 8.11
N PHE A 610 1.70 -2.28 8.42
CA PHE A 610 2.02 -0.88 8.15
C PHE A 610 1.90 -0.54 6.65
N ALA A 611 2.52 -1.31 5.76
CA ALA A 611 2.45 -1.06 4.32
C ALA A 611 1.02 -1.13 3.77
N THR A 612 0.22 -2.10 4.23
CA THR A 612 -1.18 -2.26 3.79
C THR A 612 -2.04 -1.11 4.26
N SER A 613 -1.91 -0.71 5.53
CA SER A 613 -2.62 0.44 6.07
C SER A 613 -2.21 1.73 5.38
N LEU A 614 -0.90 1.94 5.16
CA LEU A 614 -0.37 3.10 4.46
C LEU A 614 -0.91 3.18 3.03
N LEU A 615 -0.90 2.07 2.31
CA LEU A 615 -1.46 2.01 0.96
C LEU A 615 -2.96 2.31 0.96
N THR A 616 -3.72 1.74 1.90
CA THR A 616 -5.16 2.00 2.01
C THR A 616 -5.42 3.49 2.26
N VAL A 617 -4.66 4.10 3.17
CA VAL A 617 -4.70 5.53 3.44
C VAL A 617 -4.40 6.34 2.17
N ILE A 618 -3.31 6.02 1.47
CA ILE A 618 -2.95 6.69 0.20
C ILE A 618 -4.07 6.56 -0.83
N CYS A 619 -4.62 5.36 -1.05
CA CYS A 619 -5.72 5.14 -2.00
C CYS A 619 -6.97 5.95 -1.64
N CYS A 620 -7.32 6.03 -0.35
CA CYS A 620 -8.44 6.84 0.12
C CYS A 620 -8.20 8.34 -0.09
N PHE A 621 -7.00 8.87 0.22
CA PHE A 621 -6.68 10.28 -0.05
C PHE A 621 -6.63 10.61 -1.53
N VAL A 622 -6.12 9.67 -2.33
CA VAL A 622 -6.17 9.77 -3.79
C VAL A 622 -7.62 9.87 -4.27
N TYR A 623 -8.50 8.98 -3.80
CA TYR A 623 -9.93 9.02 -4.11
C TYR A 623 -10.58 10.34 -3.68
N LEU A 624 -10.35 10.80 -2.44
CA LEU A 624 -10.84 12.11 -1.98
C LEU A 624 -10.34 13.25 -2.85
N GLY A 625 -9.08 13.19 -3.32
CA GLY A 625 -8.49 14.18 -4.22
C GLY A 625 -9.20 14.28 -5.56
N THR A 626 -9.75 13.17 -6.07
CA THR A 626 -10.57 13.17 -7.29
C THR A 626 -11.94 13.82 -7.10
N ILE A 627 -12.45 13.83 -5.87
CA ILE A 627 -13.73 14.45 -5.51
C ILE A 627 -13.55 15.94 -5.23
N SER A 628 -12.59 16.29 -4.36
CA SER A 628 -12.23 17.67 -4.02
C SER A 628 -10.76 17.75 -3.63
N PHE A 629 -9.95 18.29 -4.54
CA PHE A 629 -8.51 18.46 -4.35
C PHE A 629 -8.20 19.31 -3.10
N TRP A 630 -8.80 20.50 -2.99
CA TRP A 630 -8.55 21.41 -1.87
C TRP A 630 -9.07 20.88 -0.53
N GLY A 631 -10.23 20.21 -0.51
CA GLY A 631 -10.71 19.54 0.68
C GLY A 631 -9.72 18.47 1.17
N THR A 632 -9.16 17.71 0.23
CA THR A 632 -8.16 16.68 0.53
C THR A 632 -6.86 17.27 1.07
N ILE A 633 -6.36 18.37 0.50
CA ILE A 633 -5.17 19.07 1.00
C ILE A 633 -5.39 19.59 2.42
N LEU A 634 -6.55 20.18 2.70
CA LEU A 634 -6.90 20.62 4.05
C LEU A 634 -6.94 19.45 5.04
N SER A 635 -7.55 18.32 4.65
CA SER A 635 -7.54 17.11 5.48
C SER A 635 -6.13 16.55 5.71
N LEU A 636 -5.26 16.56 4.70
CA LEU A 636 -3.85 16.15 4.85
C LEU A 636 -3.10 17.09 5.79
N ALA A 637 -3.36 18.40 5.74
CA ALA A 637 -2.76 19.36 6.66
C ALA A 637 -3.19 19.08 8.11
N VAL A 638 -4.47 18.80 8.36
CA VAL A 638 -4.95 18.41 9.70
C VAL A 638 -4.27 17.12 10.14
N ILE A 639 -4.16 16.11 9.28
CA ILE A 639 -3.46 14.84 9.59
C ILE A 639 -1.96 15.06 9.86
N ALA A 640 -1.31 15.96 9.15
CA ALA A 640 0.10 16.28 9.38
C ALA A 640 0.32 16.89 10.77
N VAL A 641 -0.58 17.79 11.21
CA VAL A 641 -0.56 18.33 12.58
C VAL A 641 -0.76 17.22 13.61
N ILE A 642 -1.69 16.31 13.35
CA ILE A 642 -1.96 15.14 14.22
C ILE A 642 -0.74 14.23 14.32
N ALA A 643 -0.13 13.91 13.18
CA ALA A 643 1.06 13.08 13.10
C ALA A 643 2.26 13.73 13.82
N ALA A 644 2.41 15.06 13.71
CA ALA A 644 3.44 15.80 14.43
C ALA A 644 3.22 15.72 15.95
N PHE A 645 1.98 15.95 16.42
CA PHE A 645 1.66 15.84 17.84
C PHE A 645 1.88 14.41 18.38
N TYR A 646 1.44 13.40 17.63
CA TYR A 646 1.68 12.00 17.96
C TYR A 646 3.18 11.68 18.03
N SER A 647 3.98 12.19 17.10
CA SER A 647 5.43 11.96 17.06
C SER A 647 6.13 12.56 18.29
N ILE A 648 5.71 13.74 18.73
CA ILE A 648 6.23 14.38 19.94
C ILE A 648 5.90 13.55 21.20
N VAL A 649 4.65 13.12 21.34
CA VAL A 649 4.20 12.34 22.50
C VAL A 649 4.86 10.95 22.53
N SER A 650 4.93 10.27 21.38
CA SER A 650 5.52 8.93 21.26
C SER A 650 7.04 8.92 21.46
N GLY A 651 7.75 9.99 21.07
CA GLY A 651 9.18 10.13 21.33
C GLY A 651 9.54 10.07 22.82
N THR A 652 8.71 10.69 23.68
CA THR A 652 8.90 10.62 25.14
C THR A 652 8.64 9.21 25.67
N ALA A 653 7.64 8.50 25.12
CA ALA A 653 7.33 7.13 25.51
C ALA A 653 8.48 6.15 25.20
N ASN A 654 9.20 6.41 24.09
CA ASN A 654 10.33 5.60 23.65
C ASN A 654 11.51 5.65 24.64
N ARG A 655 11.83 6.82 25.21
CA ARG A 655 12.90 6.94 26.21
C ARG A 655 12.66 6.08 27.45
N TYR A 656 11.45 6.17 28.03
CA TYR A 656 11.06 5.32 29.18
C TYR A 656 11.04 3.82 28.83
N TRP A 657 10.81 3.48 27.56
CA TRP A 657 10.86 2.10 27.11
C TRP A 657 12.29 1.56 27.10
N GLU A 658 13.26 2.32 26.60
CA GLU A 658 14.68 1.94 26.64
C GLU A 658 15.14 1.76 28.09
N GLU A 659 14.82 2.72 28.97
CA GLU A 659 15.17 2.60 30.38
C GLU A 659 14.51 1.40 31.07
N ALA A 660 13.24 1.11 30.76
CA ALA A 660 12.55 -0.08 31.29
C ALA A 660 13.25 -1.37 30.82
N ARG A 661 13.75 -1.40 29.58
CA ARG A 661 14.46 -2.56 29.03
C ARG A 661 15.81 -2.76 29.68
N ASP A 662 16.51 -1.69 30.07
CA ASP A 662 17.76 -1.79 30.82
C ASP A 662 17.51 -2.30 32.25
N THR A 663 16.44 -1.82 32.88
CA THR A 663 16.02 -2.31 34.21
C THR A 663 15.63 -3.79 34.18
N GLN A 664 15.08 -4.27 33.05
CA GLN A 664 14.78 -5.69 32.85
C GLN A 664 16.05 -6.56 32.79
N ASN A 665 17.14 -6.07 32.21
CA ASN A 665 18.42 -6.79 32.22
C ASN A 665 18.96 -6.93 33.65
N VAL A 666 18.87 -5.87 34.46
CA VAL A 666 19.25 -5.89 35.88
C VAL A 666 18.42 -6.92 36.66
N TYR A 667 17.11 -6.97 36.45
CA TYR A 667 16.24 -7.98 37.04
C TYR A 667 16.65 -9.41 36.65
N LEU A 668 16.97 -9.66 35.38
CA LEU A 668 17.45 -10.99 34.94
C LEU A 668 18.80 -11.34 35.59
N GLY A 669 19.68 -10.36 35.80
CA GLY A 669 20.91 -10.53 36.59
C GLY A 669 20.64 -10.92 38.04
N PHE A 670 19.64 -10.30 38.69
CA PHE A 670 19.21 -10.72 40.02
C PHE A 670 18.67 -12.15 40.06
N ILE A 671 17.96 -12.61 39.02
CA ILE A 671 17.54 -14.02 38.93
C ILE A 671 18.75 -14.95 38.85
N ASP A 672 19.78 -14.60 38.06
CA ASP A 672 21.03 -15.37 38.01
C ASP A 672 21.74 -15.40 39.38
N HIS A 673 21.87 -14.26 40.05
CA HIS A 673 22.43 -14.16 41.40
C HIS A 673 21.63 -14.96 42.44
N MET A 674 20.30 -14.95 42.34
CA MET A 674 19.42 -15.72 43.23
C MET A 674 19.63 -17.21 43.04
N LEU A 675 19.73 -17.68 41.79
CA LEU A 675 19.92 -19.10 41.48
C LEU A 675 21.30 -19.59 41.92
N LYS A 676 22.36 -18.82 41.66
CA LYS A 676 23.75 -19.18 42.02
C LYS A 676 24.02 -19.02 43.53
N GLY A 677 23.56 -17.93 44.12
CA GLY A 677 23.79 -17.55 45.52
C GLY A 677 22.71 -18.01 46.51
N PHE A 678 21.85 -18.94 46.11
CA PHE A 678 20.68 -19.34 46.92
C PHE A 678 21.08 -19.89 48.28
N LYS A 679 22.21 -20.59 48.36
CA LYS A 679 22.72 -21.18 49.60
C LYS A 679 23.09 -20.09 50.60
N GLU A 680 23.86 -19.09 50.15
CA GLU A 680 24.32 -17.94 50.93
C GLU A 680 23.14 -17.08 51.42
N LEU A 681 22.12 -16.90 50.57
CA LEU A 681 20.88 -16.22 50.93
C LEU A 681 20.06 -17.01 51.96
N SER A 682 20.06 -18.33 51.87
CA SER A 682 19.27 -19.18 52.78
C SER A 682 19.81 -19.23 54.21
N MET A 683 21.12 -19.01 54.39
CA MET A 683 21.79 -19.07 55.70
C MET A 683 21.53 -17.83 56.58
N HIS A 684 21.26 -16.67 55.98
CA HIS A 684 21.11 -15.41 56.71
C HIS A 684 19.81 -14.71 56.34
N GLY A 685 18.82 -14.74 57.26
CA GLY A 685 17.54 -14.09 57.07
C GLY A 685 17.65 -12.61 56.69
N ARG A 686 18.56 -11.86 57.33
CA ARG A 686 18.79 -10.43 57.01
C ARG A 686 19.31 -10.23 55.58
N LYS A 687 20.30 -11.01 55.15
CA LYS A 687 20.82 -10.97 53.78
C LYS A 687 19.74 -11.33 52.76
N LYS A 688 18.91 -12.34 53.06
CA LYS A 688 17.76 -12.71 52.23
C LYS A 688 16.76 -11.56 52.11
N THR A 689 16.48 -10.86 53.21
CA THR A 689 15.58 -9.71 53.22
C THR A 689 16.17 -8.53 52.45
N GLU A 690 17.45 -8.20 52.62
CA GLU A 690 18.15 -7.14 51.87
C GLU A 690 18.17 -7.44 50.37
N PHE A 691 18.58 -8.65 49.97
CA PHE A 691 18.54 -9.08 48.57
C PHE A 691 17.12 -9.10 47.99
N SER A 692 16.14 -9.55 48.77
CA SER A 692 14.73 -9.49 48.38
C SER A 692 14.26 -8.04 48.20
N SER A 693 14.75 -7.11 49.03
CA SER A 693 14.48 -5.68 48.90
C SER A 693 15.09 -5.13 47.61
N ASP A 694 16.34 -5.46 47.30
CA ASP A 694 17.01 -5.01 46.06
C ASP A 694 16.30 -5.53 44.80
N ILE A 695 15.89 -6.80 44.81
CA ILE A 695 15.05 -7.38 43.74
C ILE A 695 13.72 -6.65 43.64
N GLN A 696 13.07 -6.40 44.78
CA GLN A 696 11.80 -5.71 44.83
C GLN A 696 11.94 -4.29 44.26
N ASP A 697 13.01 -3.56 44.59
CA ASP A 697 13.30 -2.22 44.07
C ASP A 697 13.56 -2.26 42.56
N SER A 698 14.29 -3.25 42.06
CA SER A 698 14.47 -3.44 40.61
C SER A 698 13.16 -3.76 39.90
N CYS A 699 12.29 -4.57 40.52
CA CYS A 699 10.97 -4.90 39.99
C CYS A 699 10.03 -3.68 40.00
N GLU A 700 10.10 -2.88 41.06
CA GLU A 700 9.37 -1.63 41.24
C GLU A 700 9.78 -0.62 40.17
N GLN A 701 11.09 -0.42 39.95
CA GLN A 701 11.60 0.45 38.89
C GLN A 701 11.19 -0.04 37.49
N TYR A 702 11.32 -1.35 37.22
CA TYR A 702 10.85 -1.93 35.95
C TYR A 702 9.36 -1.68 35.75
N ARG A 703 8.53 -1.96 36.77
CA ARG A 703 7.08 -1.73 36.76
C ARG A 703 6.76 -0.26 36.51
N GLN A 704 7.40 0.66 37.22
CA GLN A 704 7.16 2.10 37.08
C GLN A 704 7.54 2.60 35.69
N LYS A 705 8.77 2.33 35.22
CA LYS A 705 9.24 2.76 33.90
C LYS A 705 8.41 2.14 32.77
N ARG A 706 8.09 0.85 32.88
CA ARG A 706 7.25 0.14 31.90
C ARG A 706 5.83 0.69 31.89
N SER A 707 5.25 0.96 33.05
CA SER A 707 3.90 1.54 33.18
C SER A 707 3.86 2.95 32.59
N VAL A 708 4.79 3.82 32.96
CA VAL A 708 4.88 5.19 32.42
C VAL A 708 5.03 5.17 30.89
N SER A 709 5.92 4.33 30.37
CA SER A 709 6.07 4.15 28.91
C SER A 709 4.76 3.71 28.27
N ARG A 710 4.08 2.69 28.82
CA ARG A 710 2.83 2.18 28.27
C ARG A 710 1.71 3.22 28.34
N ILE A 711 1.56 3.94 29.45
CA ILE A 711 0.59 5.03 29.61
C ILE A 711 0.87 6.13 28.57
N LYS A 712 2.13 6.52 28.36
CA LYS A 712 2.46 7.52 27.34
C LYS A 712 2.13 7.05 25.91
N PHE A 713 2.38 5.78 25.57
CA PHE A 713 1.95 5.22 24.29
C PHE A 713 0.42 5.15 24.16
N THR A 714 -0.30 4.76 25.23
CA THR A 714 -1.77 4.76 25.25
C THR A 714 -2.30 6.19 25.06
N ASN A 715 -1.75 7.18 25.75
CA ASN A 715 -2.15 8.58 25.59
C ASN A 715 -1.91 9.07 24.16
N ALA A 716 -0.78 8.70 23.55
CA ALA A 716 -0.52 9.02 22.14
C ALA A 716 -1.58 8.40 21.22
N LEU A 717 -1.99 7.15 21.47
CA LEU A 717 -3.00 6.47 20.68
C LEU A 717 -4.39 7.08 20.87
N VAL A 718 -4.82 7.35 22.10
CA VAL A 718 -6.11 8.00 22.42
C VAL A 718 -6.17 9.39 21.80
N LEU A 719 -5.07 10.15 21.83
CA LEU A 719 -4.97 11.43 21.13
C LEU A 719 -5.16 11.25 19.62
N GLY A 720 -4.48 10.26 19.01
CA GLY A 720 -4.64 9.95 17.59
C GLY A 720 -6.09 9.64 17.20
N GLU A 721 -6.77 8.78 17.97
CA GLU A 721 -8.18 8.42 17.74
C GLU A 721 -9.13 9.63 17.91
N THR A 722 -8.93 10.44 18.96
CA THR A 722 -9.73 11.64 19.21
C THR A 722 -9.57 12.66 18.10
N LEU A 723 -8.35 12.79 17.56
CA LEU A 723 -8.05 13.72 16.48
C LEU A 723 -8.68 13.28 15.14
N LEU A 724 -8.92 12.00 14.92
CA LEU A 724 -9.70 11.52 13.76
C LEU A 724 -11.17 11.93 13.85
N ILE A 725 -11.75 11.90 15.05
CA ILE A 725 -13.12 12.41 15.29
C ILE A 725 -13.14 13.93 15.06
N LEU A 726 -12.09 14.65 15.45
CA LEU A 726 -11.97 16.08 15.19
C LEU A 726 -11.92 16.37 13.68
N ILE A 727 -11.19 15.57 12.89
CA ILE A 727 -11.19 15.69 11.41
C ILE A 727 -12.61 15.56 10.87
N LEU A 728 -13.38 14.59 11.35
CA LEU A 728 -14.77 14.41 10.93
C LEU A 728 -15.62 15.66 11.25
N GLY A 729 -15.42 16.25 12.42
CA GLY A 729 -16.03 17.52 12.81
C GLY A 729 -15.62 18.70 11.92
N VAL A 730 -14.32 18.83 11.59
CA VAL A 730 -13.83 19.87 10.66
C VAL A 730 -14.45 19.69 9.27
N VAL A 731 -14.48 18.47 8.75
CA VAL A 731 -15.10 18.17 7.45
C VAL A 731 -16.60 18.47 7.47
N THR A 732 -17.30 18.19 8.57
CA THR A 732 -18.75 18.37 8.62
C THR A 732 -19.15 19.83 8.89
N PHE A 733 -18.42 20.54 9.75
CA PHE A 733 -18.81 21.87 10.23
C PHE A 733 -18.01 23.03 9.60
N VAL A 734 -16.74 22.79 9.22
CA VAL A 734 -15.83 23.84 8.72
C VAL A 734 -15.72 23.81 7.18
N PHE A 735 -15.79 22.64 6.53
CA PHE A 735 -15.75 22.62 5.06
C PHE A 735 -16.87 23.42 4.41
N PRO A 736 -18.14 23.37 4.87
CA PRO A 736 -19.20 24.18 4.27
C PRO A 736 -18.96 25.68 4.41
N THR A 737 -18.24 26.12 5.45
CA THR A 737 -17.94 27.55 5.67
C THR A 737 -16.76 28.02 4.83
N ILE A 738 -15.74 27.17 4.61
CA ILE A 738 -14.59 27.47 3.75
C ILE A 738 -14.93 27.31 2.27
N PHE A 739 -15.77 26.34 1.93
CA PHE A 739 -16.18 26.01 0.57
C PHE A 739 -17.71 26.10 0.44
N PRO A 740 -18.30 27.32 0.33
CA PRO A 740 -19.75 27.50 0.31
C PRO A 740 -20.48 26.76 -0.82
N ASN A 741 -19.75 26.43 -1.90
CA ASN A 741 -20.27 25.73 -3.07
C ASN A 741 -20.10 24.19 -3.00
N ILE A 742 -19.61 23.65 -1.87
CA ILE A 742 -19.49 22.20 -1.71
C ILE A 742 -20.89 21.58 -1.57
N LYS A 743 -21.17 20.54 -2.35
CA LYS A 743 -22.47 19.88 -2.33
C LYS A 743 -22.58 18.91 -1.15
N ASP A 744 -23.77 18.72 -0.61
CA ASP A 744 -24.02 17.83 0.55
C ASP A 744 -23.54 16.39 0.30
N TYR A 745 -23.77 15.86 -0.90
CA TYR A 745 -23.32 14.51 -1.23
C TYR A 745 -21.77 14.41 -1.22
N THR A 746 -21.04 15.47 -1.60
CA THR A 746 -19.57 15.52 -1.52
C THR A 746 -19.12 15.40 -0.07
N LEU A 747 -19.78 16.11 0.85
CA LEU A 747 -19.50 16.05 2.28
C LEU A 747 -19.76 14.64 2.83
N ILE A 748 -20.87 14.02 2.45
CA ILE A 748 -21.21 12.63 2.83
C ILE A 748 -20.11 11.66 2.36
N GLN A 749 -19.62 11.79 1.14
CA GLN A 749 -18.54 10.95 0.62
C GLN A 749 -17.24 11.11 1.43
N PHE A 750 -16.88 12.35 1.81
CA PHE A 750 -15.74 12.60 2.69
C PHE A 750 -15.92 11.94 4.06
N VAL A 751 -17.09 12.11 4.67
CA VAL A 751 -17.45 11.51 5.97
C VAL A 751 -17.32 9.99 5.95
N VAL A 752 -17.89 9.31 4.94
CA VAL A 752 -17.82 7.85 4.81
C VAL A 752 -16.38 7.35 4.66
N VAL A 753 -15.56 8.04 3.86
CA VAL A 753 -14.14 7.69 3.71
C VAL A 753 -13.36 7.90 5.00
N PHE A 754 -13.60 8.99 5.75
CA PHE A 754 -12.93 9.21 7.03
C PHE A 754 -13.31 8.18 8.09
N LEU A 755 -14.60 7.79 8.17
CA LEU A 755 -15.03 6.72 9.06
C LEU A 755 -14.33 5.40 8.75
N TYR A 756 -14.12 5.10 7.47
CA TYR A 756 -13.37 3.94 7.05
C TYR A 756 -11.86 4.05 7.38
N LEU A 757 -11.27 5.24 7.23
CA LEU A 757 -9.86 5.50 7.51
C LEU A 757 -9.46 5.29 8.98
N ILE A 758 -10.43 5.27 9.91
CA ILE A 758 -10.17 5.00 11.34
C ILE A 758 -9.37 3.71 11.53
N GLY A 759 -9.77 2.61 10.88
CA GLY A 759 -9.09 1.32 11.00
C GLY A 759 -7.64 1.34 10.49
N PRO A 760 -7.39 1.67 9.21
CA PRO A 760 -6.05 1.80 8.65
C PRO A 760 -5.15 2.76 9.43
N ILE A 761 -5.66 3.92 9.84
CA ILE A 761 -4.86 4.90 10.61
C ILE A 761 -4.51 4.33 11.98
N ASN A 762 -5.44 3.71 12.69
CA ASN A 762 -5.15 3.03 13.96
C ASN A 762 -4.09 1.94 13.78
N GLY A 763 -4.14 1.18 12.69
CA GLY A 763 -3.09 0.21 12.34
C GLY A 763 -1.71 0.85 12.16
N LEU A 764 -1.63 2.04 11.54
CA LEU A 764 -0.37 2.78 11.41
C LEU A 764 0.14 3.26 12.77
N LEU A 765 -0.74 3.83 13.60
CA LEU A 765 -0.39 4.34 14.93
C LEU A 765 0.06 3.21 15.87
N GLN A 766 -0.53 2.02 15.76
CA GLN A 766 -0.13 0.85 16.55
C GLN A 766 1.19 0.23 16.07
N ALA A 767 1.54 0.35 14.78
CA ALA A 767 2.79 -0.17 14.25
C ALA A 767 4.03 0.64 14.71
N VAL A 768 3.88 1.94 15.00
CA VAL A 768 5.00 2.80 15.44
C VAL A 768 5.75 2.25 16.66
N PRO A 769 5.10 1.94 17.81
CA PRO A 769 5.81 1.37 18.96
C PRO A 769 6.47 0.03 18.64
N GLU A 770 5.85 -0.81 17.81
CA GLU A 770 6.41 -2.11 17.42
C GLU A 770 7.68 -1.95 16.56
N LEU A 771 7.69 -0.99 15.64
CA LEU A 771 8.86 -0.66 14.82
C LEU A 771 10.04 -0.18 15.68
N PHE A 772 9.79 0.61 16.73
CA PHE A 772 10.84 0.99 17.68
C PHE A 772 11.41 -0.20 18.44
N GLN A 773 10.54 -1.13 18.88
CA GLN A 773 10.97 -2.36 19.56
C GLN A 773 11.86 -3.22 18.64
N ILE A 774 11.43 -3.43 17.39
CA ILE A 774 12.20 -4.15 16.37
C ILE A 774 13.58 -3.50 16.17
N ARG A 775 13.61 -2.17 16.03
CA ARG A 775 14.86 -1.41 15.84
C ARG A 775 15.82 -1.60 17.01
N THR A 776 15.33 -1.55 18.25
CA THR A 776 16.18 -1.70 19.44
C THR A 776 16.70 -3.13 19.59
N SER A 777 15.86 -4.14 19.42
CA SER A 777 16.30 -5.55 19.44
C SER A 777 17.30 -5.85 18.32
N TRP A 778 17.09 -5.31 17.12
CA TRP A 778 18.06 -5.44 16.02
C TRP A 778 19.42 -4.79 16.33
N ARG A 779 19.42 -3.58 16.93
CA ARG A 779 20.65 -2.91 17.38
C ARG A 779 21.39 -3.74 18.42
N ARG A 780 20.67 -4.33 19.38
CA ARG A 780 21.24 -5.20 20.43
C ARG A 780 21.82 -6.49 19.88
N ILE A 781 21.12 -7.17 18.97
CA ILE A 781 21.64 -8.36 18.28
C ILE A 781 22.92 -8.02 17.50
N LYS A 782 22.94 -6.89 16.77
CA LYS A 782 24.16 -6.45 16.08
C LYS A 782 25.31 -6.15 17.02
N ALA A 783 25.05 -5.48 18.14
CA ALA A 783 26.06 -5.21 19.16
C ALA A 783 26.60 -6.52 19.78
N PHE A 784 25.71 -7.45 20.12
CA PHE A 784 26.07 -8.78 20.62
C PHE A 784 26.94 -9.55 19.61
N ILE A 785 26.57 -9.52 18.32
CA ILE A 785 27.36 -10.13 17.26
C ILE A 785 28.74 -9.45 17.11
N ALA A 786 28.81 -8.12 17.23
CA ALA A 786 30.06 -7.37 17.10
C ALA A 786 31.02 -7.60 18.27
N GLU A 787 30.49 -7.84 19.48
CA GLU A 787 31.28 -8.21 20.67
C GLU A 787 31.85 -9.64 20.59
N MET A 788 31.32 -10.47 19.68
CA MET A 788 31.80 -11.84 19.42
C MET A 788 32.47 -11.94 18.03
N PRO A 789 33.63 -11.30 17.81
CA PRO A 789 34.39 -11.56 16.59
C PRO A 789 34.87 -13.01 16.64
N THR A 790 34.32 -13.79 15.70
CA THR A 790 34.96 -14.99 15.17
C THR A 790 36.28 -14.56 14.52
N ASP A 791 37.30 -15.42 14.53
CA ASP A 791 38.51 -15.17 13.75
C ASP A 791 38.12 -14.75 12.31
N ASP A 792 38.79 -13.73 11.77
CA ASP A 792 38.44 -12.99 10.53
C ASP A 792 38.22 -13.87 9.27
N SER A 793 38.50 -15.17 9.31
CA SER A 793 38.31 -16.08 8.17
C SER A 793 36.86 -16.52 7.93
N GLY A 794 35.96 -16.42 8.92
CA GLY A 794 34.54 -16.80 8.74
C GLY A 794 34.29 -18.27 8.36
N GLU A 795 35.32 -19.12 8.42
CA GLU A 795 35.22 -20.56 8.20
C GLU A 795 34.83 -21.25 9.51
N VAL A 796 33.83 -22.13 9.42
CA VAL A 796 33.55 -23.12 10.45
C VAL A 796 34.73 -24.09 10.41
N TYR A 797 35.73 -23.87 11.26
CA TYR A 797 36.84 -24.81 11.40
C TYR A 797 36.29 -26.06 12.08
N ASP A 798 36.23 -27.16 11.33
CA ASP A 798 36.00 -28.48 11.88
C ASP A 798 37.30 -28.94 12.56
N THR A 799 37.51 -28.52 13.81
CA THR A 799 38.71 -28.85 14.59
C THR A 799 38.89 -30.35 14.77
N ALA A 800 37.80 -31.13 14.75
CA ALA A 800 37.85 -32.59 14.80
C ALA A 800 38.51 -33.21 13.55
N SER A 801 38.46 -32.53 12.40
CA SER A 801 39.11 -32.99 11.16
C SER A 801 40.61 -32.65 11.06
N LEU A 802 41.14 -31.85 11.99
CA LEU A 802 42.53 -31.37 11.99
C LEU A 802 43.46 -32.17 12.92
N VAL A 803 42.90 -33.08 13.72
CA VAL A 803 43.69 -33.96 14.58
C VAL A 803 43.80 -35.31 13.87
N ASP A 804 45.01 -35.66 13.45
CA ASP A 804 45.30 -37.02 13.01
C ASP A 804 45.10 -37.97 14.21
N GLU A 805 44.08 -38.83 14.15
CA GLU A 805 43.79 -39.87 15.16
C GLU A 805 45.01 -40.81 15.43
N GLU A 806 46.05 -40.76 14.58
CA GLU A 806 47.25 -41.61 14.64
C GLU A 806 48.48 -40.97 15.31
N VAL A 807 48.45 -39.71 15.75
CA VAL A 807 49.66 -39.07 16.35
C VAL A 807 49.89 -39.56 17.77
N ALA A 808 50.84 -40.48 17.93
CA ALA A 808 51.34 -40.91 19.25
C ALA A 808 52.08 -39.75 19.95
N VAL A 809 51.48 -39.18 20.99
CA VAL A 809 52.09 -38.10 21.78
C VAL A 809 53.16 -38.67 22.71
N GLU A 810 54.42 -38.44 22.36
CA GLU A 810 55.59 -38.80 23.20
C GLU A 810 56.02 -37.63 24.09
N ARG A 811 55.86 -36.37 23.62
CA ARG A 811 56.17 -35.15 24.37
C ARG A 811 55.22 -34.00 24.05
N ILE A 812 54.89 -33.19 25.05
CA ILE A 812 54.19 -31.90 24.89
C ILE A 812 55.07 -30.78 25.47
N GLY A 813 55.25 -29.71 24.69
CA GLY A 813 56.06 -28.56 25.08
C GLY A 813 55.29 -27.26 25.00
N PHE A 814 55.42 -26.43 26.03
CA PHE A 814 54.88 -25.08 26.13
C PHE A 814 56.07 -24.11 26.09
N HIS A 815 56.07 -23.15 25.16
CA HIS A 815 57.23 -22.28 24.93
C HIS A 815 56.82 -20.81 25.05
N ASN A 816 57.31 -20.13 26.09
CA ASN A 816 57.06 -18.71 26.38
C ASN A 816 55.57 -18.31 26.39
N LEU A 817 54.70 -19.18 26.89
CA LEU A 817 53.26 -18.88 26.98
C LEU A 817 53.03 -17.71 27.93
N SER A 818 52.31 -16.69 27.48
CA SER A 818 51.89 -15.58 28.33
C SER A 818 50.45 -15.13 28.08
N PHE A 819 49.83 -14.59 29.13
CA PHE A 819 48.51 -13.99 29.08
C PHE A 819 48.37 -12.88 30.12
N GLU A 820 47.93 -11.71 29.66
CA GLU A 820 47.64 -10.55 30.47
C GLU A 820 46.12 -10.31 30.55
N TYR A 821 45.60 -10.19 31.77
CA TYR A 821 44.21 -9.76 31.97
C TYR A 821 44.08 -8.26 31.68
N SER A 822 43.31 -7.90 30.65
CA SER A 822 42.98 -6.51 30.35
C SER A 822 41.87 -6.01 31.28
N ASN A 823 42.19 -5.14 32.24
CA ASN A 823 41.20 -4.47 33.08
C ASN A 823 40.67 -3.19 32.42
N VAL A 824 39.35 -2.98 32.49
CA VAL A 824 38.65 -1.80 31.93
C VAL A 824 38.93 -0.52 32.76
N THR A 825 39.48 -0.65 33.97
CA THR A 825 39.56 0.43 34.98
C THR A 825 40.96 1.00 35.25
N GLY A 826 41.99 0.64 34.48
CA GLY A 826 43.30 1.30 34.59
C GLY A 826 44.14 0.99 35.84
N GLU A 827 43.73 0.03 36.69
CA GLU A 827 44.55 -0.51 37.78
C GLU A 827 45.18 -1.87 37.39
N SER A 828 46.39 -2.10 37.92
CA SER A 828 47.36 -3.17 37.68
C SER A 828 46.86 -4.41 36.91
N SER A 829 47.44 -4.68 35.74
CA SER A 829 47.27 -5.92 35.00
C SER A 829 48.03 -7.07 35.69
N PHE A 830 47.38 -8.24 35.80
CA PHE A 830 48.04 -9.47 36.26
C PHE A 830 48.50 -10.26 35.03
N LEU A 831 49.81 -10.48 34.94
CA LEU A 831 50.46 -11.24 33.87
C LEU A 831 50.79 -12.64 34.37
N VAL A 832 50.39 -13.66 33.61
CA VAL A 832 50.87 -15.04 33.77
C VAL A 832 51.79 -15.33 32.59
N GLY A 833 53.03 -15.71 32.83
CA GLY A 833 54.04 -15.90 31.77
C GLY A 833 55.25 -14.97 31.86
N PRO A 834 56.27 -15.18 31.01
CA PRO A 834 56.37 -16.27 30.03
C PRO A 834 56.64 -17.62 30.70
N ILE A 835 55.89 -18.66 30.32
CA ILE A 835 56.02 -20.01 30.86
C ILE A 835 56.60 -20.94 29.79
N THR A 836 57.69 -21.60 30.14
CA THR A 836 58.37 -22.60 29.31
C THR A 836 58.49 -23.91 30.08
N LEU A 837 57.87 -24.97 29.58
CA LEU A 837 57.79 -26.28 30.23
C LEU A 837 57.63 -27.38 29.17
N GLU A 838 58.31 -28.51 29.35
CA GLU A 838 58.12 -29.71 28.52
C GLU A 838 57.79 -30.91 29.40
N ALA A 839 56.88 -31.79 28.94
CA ALA A 839 56.50 -33.01 29.63
C ALA A 839 56.54 -34.21 28.67
N ALA A 840 57.07 -35.34 29.15
CA ALA A 840 57.18 -36.57 28.37
C ALA A 840 56.09 -37.59 28.74
N LYS A 841 55.83 -38.52 27.83
CA LYS A 841 54.93 -39.67 28.02
C LYS A 841 55.26 -40.42 29.31
N GLY A 842 54.21 -40.73 30.08
CA GLY A 842 54.38 -41.38 31.37
C GLY A 842 55.08 -40.52 32.43
N GLN A 843 55.01 -39.18 32.31
CA GLN A 843 55.50 -38.25 33.33
C GLN A 843 54.33 -37.62 34.09
N THR A 844 54.46 -37.55 35.41
CA THR A 844 53.53 -36.86 36.31
C THR A 844 54.17 -35.59 36.83
N ILE A 845 53.58 -34.44 36.52
CA ILE A 845 54.06 -33.12 36.93
C ILE A 845 53.04 -32.48 37.86
N PHE A 846 53.50 -32.11 39.06
CA PHE A 846 52.68 -31.39 40.02
C PHE A 846 52.93 -29.90 39.92
N ILE A 847 51.86 -29.12 39.95
CA ILE A 847 51.89 -27.66 39.95
C ILE A 847 51.30 -27.18 41.27
N THR A 848 52.12 -26.56 42.10
CA THR A 848 51.73 -25.99 43.40
C THR A 848 51.96 -24.49 43.43
N GLY A 849 51.52 -23.79 44.47
CA GLY A 849 51.70 -22.34 44.62
C GLY A 849 50.52 -21.69 45.33
N GLY A 850 50.71 -20.52 45.94
CA GLY A 850 49.67 -19.87 46.74
C GLY A 850 48.37 -19.53 45.99
N ASN A 851 47.32 -19.17 46.71
CA ASN A 851 46.09 -18.65 46.09
C ASN A 851 46.43 -17.36 45.31
N GLY A 852 45.89 -17.23 44.10
CA GLY A 852 46.18 -16.09 43.22
C GLY A 852 47.54 -16.12 42.52
N SER A 853 48.31 -17.22 42.60
CA SER A 853 49.61 -17.31 41.91
C SER A 853 49.53 -17.51 40.39
N GLY A 854 48.35 -17.78 39.84
CA GLY A 854 48.11 -17.99 38.40
C GLY A 854 47.91 -19.43 37.95
N LYS A 855 47.77 -20.41 38.86
CA LYS A 855 47.65 -21.86 38.54
C LYS A 855 46.51 -22.20 37.57
N THR A 856 45.29 -21.76 37.87
CA THR A 856 44.12 -22.00 37.02
C THR A 856 44.26 -21.27 35.67
N THR A 857 44.84 -20.07 35.65
CA THR A 857 45.14 -19.36 34.40
C THR A 857 46.16 -20.12 33.56
N LEU A 858 47.20 -20.69 34.19
CA LEU A 858 48.14 -21.57 33.49
C LEU A 858 47.44 -22.82 32.93
N ALA A 859 46.54 -23.46 33.70
CA ALA A 859 45.77 -24.58 33.18
C ALA A 859 44.95 -24.19 31.94
N LYS A 860 44.26 -23.05 31.99
CA LYS A 860 43.51 -22.51 30.84
C LYS A 860 44.41 -22.17 29.64
N LEU A 861 45.66 -21.74 29.87
CA LEU A 861 46.63 -21.49 28.80
C LEU A 861 47.16 -22.79 28.18
N MET A 862 47.49 -23.79 29.00
CA MET A 862 48.00 -25.08 28.54
C MET A 862 46.97 -25.83 27.69
N THR A 863 45.69 -25.71 28.03
CA THR A 863 44.59 -26.31 27.26
C THR A 863 44.08 -25.41 26.14
N ALA A 864 44.66 -24.22 25.99
CA ALA A 864 44.25 -23.16 25.05
C ALA A 864 42.79 -22.69 25.18
N LEU A 865 42.14 -22.90 26.33
CA LEU A 865 40.90 -22.21 26.67
C LEU A 865 41.12 -20.68 26.68
N TYR A 866 42.31 -20.27 27.13
CA TYR A 866 42.81 -18.91 26.91
C TYR A 866 43.86 -18.95 25.79
N PRO A 867 43.66 -18.20 24.69
CA PRO A 867 44.66 -18.15 23.65
C PRO A 867 45.91 -17.43 24.18
N PRO A 868 47.12 -18.00 24.01
CA PRO A 868 48.34 -17.34 24.44
C PRO A 868 48.56 -16.04 23.64
N GLN A 869 48.90 -14.95 24.33
CA GLN A 869 49.24 -13.67 23.69
C GLN A 869 50.64 -13.70 23.10
N THR A 870 51.56 -14.43 23.74
CA THR A 870 52.88 -14.79 23.21
C THR A 870 53.17 -16.25 23.47
N GLY A 871 54.05 -16.85 22.67
CA GLY A 871 54.47 -18.24 22.81
C GLY A 871 53.67 -19.22 21.95
N TYR A 872 54.02 -20.50 22.02
CA TYR A 872 53.37 -21.56 21.24
C TYR A 872 53.44 -22.91 21.95
N ILE A 873 52.57 -23.84 21.53
CA ILE A 873 52.49 -25.22 22.04
C ILE A 873 53.06 -26.16 20.97
N THR A 874 53.77 -27.19 21.41
CA THR A 874 54.38 -28.21 20.55
C THR A 874 53.97 -29.61 20.98
N ILE A 875 53.76 -30.51 20.01
CA ILE A 875 53.62 -31.96 20.21
C ILE A 875 54.76 -32.62 19.46
N ASN A 876 55.52 -33.48 20.14
CA ASN A 876 56.71 -34.16 19.59
C ASN A 876 57.74 -33.20 18.93
N GLY A 877 57.78 -31.93 19.38
CA GLY A 877 58.66 -30.88 18.85
C GLY A 877 58.08 -30.06 17.69
N GLU A 878 56.93 -30.44 17.14
CA GLU A 878 56.24 -29.69 16.09
C GLU A 878 55.23 -28.71 16.67
N VAL A 879 55.18 -27.49 16.14
CA VAL A 879 54.24 -26.45 16.57
C VAL A 879 52.83 -26.84 16.15
N ILE A 880 51.91 -26.89 17.10
CA ILE A 880 50.49 -27.17 16.85
C ILE A 880 49.67 -25.88 16.93
N ASP A 881 48.53 -25.86 16.25
CA ASP A 881 47.55 -24.78 16.41
C ASP A 881 46.99 -24.81 17.84
N ALA A 882 47.05 -23.68 18.53
CA ALA A 882 46.47 -23.55 19.87
C ALA A 882 44.97 -23.87 19.86
N ARG A 883 44.26 -23.66 18.75
CA ARG A 883 42.83 -23.98 18.63
C ARG A 883 42.55 -25.49 18.65
N THR A 884 43.52 -26.32 18.29
CA THR A 884 43.40 -27.78 18.31
C THR A 884 44.13 -28.41 19.49
N SER A 885 44.90 -27.66 20.27
CA SER A 885 45.68 -28.24 21.37
C SER A 885 44.82 -28.86 22.46
N GLY A 886 43.62 -28.32 22.69
CA GLY A 886 42.65 -28.85 23.65
C GLY A 886 42.23 -30.30 23.36
N GLU A 887 42.26 -30.74 22.10
CA GLU A 887 41.92 -32.11 21.70
C GLU A 887 42.88 -33.16 22.27
N TYR A 888 44.09 -32.78 22.68
CA TYR A 888 45.02 -33.71 23.33
C TYR A 888 44.78 -33.88 24.83
N PHE A 889 43.87 -33.09 25.40
CA PHE A 889 43.63 -33.04 26.84
C PHE A 889 42.29 -33.67 27.25
N SER A 890 42.32 -34.47 28.31
CA SER A 890 41.15 -34.71 29.15
C SER A 890 41.35 -33.97 30.46
N THR A 891 40.34 -33.22 30.89
CA THR A 891 40.52 -32.29 32.02
C THR A 891 39.44 -32.42 33.07
N VAL A 892 39.83 -32.22 34.33
CA VAL A 892 38.89 -31.91 35.40
C VAL A 892 39.31 -30.59 36.04
N PHE A 893 38.73 -29.50 35.55
CA PHE A 893 38.91 -28.17 36.14
C PHE A 893 38.22 -28.08 37.52
N SER A 894 38.66 -27.13 38.35
CA SER A 894 38.05 -26.87 39.66
C SER A 894 36.57 -26.48 39.55
N ASP A 895 36.18 -25.78 38.48
CA ASP A 895 34.81 -25.29 38.18
C ASP A 895 34.07 -26.09 37.08
N PHE A 896 34.43 -27.36 36.89
CA PHE A 896 33.89 -28.23 35.83
C PHE A 896 32.35 -28.34 35.76
N HIS A 897 31.86 -28.59 34.54
CA HIS A 897 30.46 -28.92 34.26
C HIS A 897 30.29 -30.40 33.88
N LEU A 898 29.16 -31.01 34.26
CA LEU A 898 28.79 -32.36 33.82
C LEU A 898 27.54 -32.26 32.95
N PHE A 899 27.64 -32.77 31.73
CA PHE A 899 26.49 -32.92 30.85
C PHE A 899 25.72 -34.19 31.20
N GLU A 900 24.39 -34.17 31.04
CA GLU A 900 23.57 -35.38 31.24
C GLU A 900 23.86 -36.44 30.17
N ARG A 901 24.27 -36.01 28.98
CA ARG A 901 24.68 -36.87 27.86
C ARG A 901 26.20 -36.98 27.79
N LEU A 902 26.68 -38.19 27.49
CA LEU A 902 28.05 -38.45 27.08
C LEU A 902 28.27 -37.94 25.65
N TYR A 903 28.97 -36.81 25.51
CA TYR A 903 29.43 -36.29 24.22
C TYR A 903 30.83 -36.84 23.93
N ASP A 904 31.16 -37.01 22.65
CA ASP A 904 32.48 -37.52 22.19
C ASP A 904 32.87 -38.93 22.70
N ILE A 905 31.88 -39.71 23.17
CA ILE A 905 32.10 -41.06 23.70
C ILE A 905 31.09 -42.01 23.06
N ASP A 906 31.58 -43.06 22.38
CA ASP A 906 30.73 -44.18 21.97
C ASP A 906 30.41 -45.08 23.17
N TYR A 907 29.30 -44.77 23.83
CA TYR A 907 28.84 -45.52 25.00
C TYR A 907 28.47 -46.98 24.68
N LYS A 908 28.18 -47.32 23.41
CA LYS A 908 27.85 -48.70 23.03
C LYS A 908 29.12 -49.54 22.99
N GLU A 909 30.19 -49.01 22.41
CA GLU A 909 31.48 -49.69 22.37
C GLU A 909 32.14 -49.71 23.75
N LYS A 910 32.07 -48.61 24.51
CA LYS A 910 32.68 -48.49 25.84
C LYS A 910 31.79 -48.97 27.00
N GLN A 911 30.72 -49.73 26.75
CA GLN A 911 29.78 -50.17 27.81
C GLN A 911 30.49 -50.93 28.94
N SER A 912 31.41 -51.85 28.61
CA SER A 912 32.19 -52.58 29.61
C SER A 912 33.11 -51.68 30.42
N ASP A 913 33.70 -50.67 29.78
CA ASP A 913 34.56 -49.69 30.45
C ASP A 913 33.74 -48.77 31.36
N ILE A 914 32.56 -48.35 30.93
CA ILE A 914 31.61 -47.58 31.75
C ILE A 914 31.28 -48.34 33.04
N GLU A 915 30.88 -49.61 32.94
CA GLU A 915 30.55 -50.43 34.11
C GLU A 915 31.78 -50.66 35.00
N ARG A 916 32.94 -50.93 34.39
CA ARG A 916 34.21 -51.09 35.10
C ARG A 916 34.59 -49.83 35.87
N TYR A 917 34.53 -48.66 35.25
CA TYR A 917 34.93 -47.40 35.88
C TYR A 917 33.90 -46.90 36.87
N LEU A 918 32.60 -47.11 36.63
CA LEU A 918 31.56 -46.84 37.63
C LEU A 918 31.83 -47.62 38.90
N LYS A 919 32.17 -48.90 38.79
CA LYS A 919 32.55 -49.74 39.93
C LYS A 919 33.87 -49.29 40.56
N LYS A 920 34.91 -49.07 39.76
CA LYS A 920 36.24 -48.67 40.23
C LYS A 920 36.22 -47.34 40.99
N LEU A 921 35.35 -46.43 40.58
CA LEU A 921 35.20 -45.11 41.19
C LEU A 921 34.07 -45.08 42.23
N GLY A 922 33.45 -46.21 42.59
CA GLY A 922 32.42 -46.30 43.64
C GLY A 922 31.16 -45.49 43.34
N LEU A 923 30.67 -45.57 42.10
CA LEU A 923 29.50 -44.85 41.57
C LEU A 923 28.40 -45.78 41.03
N GLU A 924 28.66 -47.08 40.92
CA GLU A 924 27.78 -48.10 40.31
C GLU A 924 26.40 -48.22 40.96
N GLU A 925 26.31 -47.93 42.27
CA GLU A 925 25.03 -47.95 42.99
C GLU A 925 24.21 -46.66 42.79
N LYS A 926 24.84 -45.59 42.28
CA LYS A 926 24.23 -44.25 42.18
C LYS A 926 23.96 -43.80 40.76
N VAL A 927 24.84 -44.16 39.83
CA VAL A 927 24.80 -43.71 38.44
C VAL A 927 24.74 -44.91 37.51
N ARG A 928 23.83 -44.87 36.54
CA ARG A 928 23.77 -45.79 35.41
C ARG A 928 23.80 -44.99 34.12
N VAL A 929 24.30 -45.56 33.03
CA VAL A 929 24.23 -44.95 31.70
C VAL A 929 23.16 -45.66 30.88
N LYS A 930 22.23 -44.90 30.28
CA LYS A 930 21.18 -45.42 29.41
C LYS A 930 21.06 -44.54 28.16
N ASP A 931 21.15 -45.14 26.98
CA ASP A 931 21.06 -44.46 25.69
C ASP A 931 22.04 -43.27 25.56
N GLY A 932 23.21 -43.36 26.21
CA GLY A 932 24.22 -42.31 26.27
C GLY A 932 23.97 -41.22 27.32
N TYR A 933 22.96 -41.38 28.20
CA TYR A 933 22.65 -40.43 29.27
C TYR A 933 22.93 -41.01 30.66
N PHE A 934 23.49 -40.21 31.56
CA PHE A 934 23.58 -40.55 32.97
C PHE A 934 22.19 -40.52 33.63
N SER A 935 21.90 -41.51 34.48
CA SER A 935 20.62 -41.61 35.19
C SER A 935 20.38 -40.48 36.19
N THR A 936 21.45 -39.86 36.69
CA THR A 936 21.41 -38.71 37.60
C THR A 936 22.77 -38.00 37.65
N LEU A 937 22.74 -36.67 37.79
CA LEU A 937 23.90 -35.86 38.14
C LEU A 937 23.81 -35.28 39.57
N LYS A 938 22.72 -35.60 40.30
CA LYS A 938 22.50 -35.16 41.68
C LYS A 938 23.36 -35.99 42.64
N LEU A 939 24.64 -35.66 42.69
CA LEU A 939 25.69 -36.37 43.44
C LEU A 939 26.42 -35.42 44.40
N SER A 940 27.15 -35.97 45.38
CA SER A 940 28.03 -35.16 46.23
C SER A 940 29.21 -34.56 45.44
N GLY A 941 29.90 -33.54 45.97
CA GLY A 941 31.04 -32.89 45.28
C GLY A 941 32.13 -33.89 44.86
N GLY A 942 32.58 -34.72 45.80
CA GLY A 942 33.55 -35.79 45.53
C GLY A 942 33.05 -36.82 44.52
N GLN A 943 31.77 -37.22 44.58
CA GLN A 943 31.16 -38.13 43.59
C GLN A 943 31.07 -37.49 42.20
N ARG A 944 30.75 -36.20 42.09
CA ARG A 944 30.75 -35.47 40.80
C ARG A 944 32.16 -35.39 40.22
N LYS A 945 33.19 -35.11 41.02
CA LYS A 945 34.59 -35.14 40.58
C LYS A 945 35.05 -36.54 40.16
N ARG A 946 34.58 -37.58 40.84
CA ARG A 946 34.78 -38.98 40.41
C ARG A 946 34.08 -39.28 39.09
N LEU A 947 32.86 -38.79 38.88
CA LEU A 947 32.16 -38.94 37.61
C LEU A 947 32.83 -38.16 36.48
N ALA A 948 33.38 -36.98 36.74
CA ALA A 948 34.21 -36.24 35.78
C ALA A 948 35.49 -37.01 35.43
N LEU A 949 36.14 -37.63 36.42
CA LEU A 949 37.32 -38.47 36.17
C LEU A 949 36.99 -39.71 35.34
N LEU A 950 35.80 -40.29 35.56
CA LEU A 950 35.29 -41.38 34.71
C LEU A 950 35.18 -40.93 33.26
N ILE A 951 34.69 -39.72 33.00
CA ILE A 951 34.61 -39.16 31.64
C ILE A 951 36.02 -39.04 31.04
N CYS A 952 37.02 -38.54 31.79
CA CYS A 952 38.40 -38.51 31.30
C CYS A 952 38.95 -39.90 30.92
N TYR A 953 38.62 -40.94 31.71
CA TYR A 953 38.99 -42.32 31.37
C TYR A 953 38.29 -42.83 30.10
N LEU A 954 37.07 -42.37 29.84
CA LEU A 954 36.33 -42.75 28.63
C LEU A 954 36.77 -41.93 27.41
N GLU A 955 37.20 -40.69 27.58
CA GLU A 955 37.81 -39.88 26.51
C GLU A 955 39.19 -40.42 26.11
N ASP A 956 39.94 -40.95 27.09
CA ASP A 956 41.24 -41.61 26.91
C ASP A 956 42.30 -40.77 26.16
N ARG A 957 42.25 -39.43 26.31
CA ARG A 957 43.21 -38.51 25.69
C ARG A 957 44.65 -38.72 26.23
N PRO A 958 45.71 -38.34 25.49
CA PRO A 958 47.10 -38.60 25.91
C PRO A 958 47.59 -37.72 27.07
N VAL A 959 47.00 -36.54 27.27
CA VAL A 959 47.37 -35.60 28.33
C VAL A 959 46.22 -35.41 29.30
N TYR A 960 46.46 -35.59 30.59
CA TYR A 960 45.47 -35.37 31.64
C TYR A 960 45.82 -34.13 32.46
N LEU A 961 44.86 -33.23 32.66
CA LEU A 961 45.00 -32.07 33.53
C LEU A 961 43.96 -32.11 34.64
N PHE A 962 44.42 -32.16 35.89
CA PHE A 962 43.58 -32.18 37.07
C PHE A 962 43.82 -30.93 37.90
N ASP A 963 42.84 -30.03 37.93
CA ASP A 963 42.89 -28.80 38.73
C ASP A 963 42.22 -29.04 40.08
N GLU A 964 43.05 -29.21 41.13
CA GLU A 964 42.60 -29.43 42.50
C GLU A 964 41.60 -30.60 42.66
N TRP A 965 41.73 -31.64 41.84
CA TRP A 965 40.78 -32.76 41.85
C TRP A 965 40.66 -33.45 43.23
N ALA A 966 41.80 -33.65 43.89
CA ALA A 966 41.91 -34.33 45.18
C ALA A 966 41.31 -33.56 46.37
N ALA A 967 41.09 -32.24 46.22
CA ALA A 967 40.68 -31.35 47.32
C ALA A 967 39.32 -31.73 47.92
N ASP A 968 38.37 -32.19 47.10
CA ASP A 968 37.00 -32.54 47.52
C ASP A 968 36.80 -34.04 47.81
N GLN A 969 37.87 -34.84 47.77
CA GLN A 969 37.81 -36.27 48.07
C GLN A 969 38.04 -36.53 49.57
N ASP A 970 37.40 -37.60 50.06
CA ASP A 970 37.72 -38.16 51.37
C ASP A 970 39.16 -38.70 51.41
N PRO A 971 39.76 -38.87 52.61
CA PRO A 971 41.15 -39.30 52.73
C PRO A 971 41.47 -40.63 52.04
N GLU A 972 40.52 -41.57 52.00
CA GLU A 972 40.69 -42.88 51.37
C GLU A 972 40.77 -42.73 49.85
N PHE A 973 39.81 -42.02 49.24
CA PHE A 973 39.84 -41.75 47.79
C PHE A 973 40.97 -40.81 47.37
N ARG A 974 41.38 -39.88 48.23
CA ARG A 974 42.57 -39.04 48.00
C ARG A 974 43.83 -39.89 47.92
N LYS A 975 44.01 -40.80 48.89
CA LYS A 975 45.12 -41.75 48.90
C LYS A 975 45.08 -42.67 47.67
N PHE A 976 43.88 -43.17 47.32
CA PHE A 976 43.66 -43.98 46.13
C PHE A 976 44.02 -43.24 44.83
N PHE A 977 43.72 -41.95 44.74
CA PHE A 977 44.11 -41.14 43.59
C PHE A 977 45.62 -41.04 43.43
N TYR A 978 46.34 -40.64 44.49
CA TYR A 978 47.80 -40.45 44.41
C TYR A 978 48.60 -41.75 44.32
N HIS A 979 48.20 -42.80 45.05
CA HIS A 979 48.96 -44.06 45.11
C HIS A 979 48.47 -45.15 44.15
N THR A 980 47.31 -44.97 43.51
CA THR A 980 46.78 -45.97 42.57
C THR A 980 46.43 -45.36 41.23
N LEU A 981 45.52 -44.39 41.17
CA LEU A 981 45.03 -43.88 39.89
C LEU A 981 46.12 -43.14 39.11
N LEU A 982 46.89 -42.24 39.74
CA LEU A 982 47.98 -41.53 39.07
C LEU A 982 49.08 -42.49 38.56
N PRO A 983 49.60 -43.44 39.36
CA PRO A 983 50.53 -44.46 38.86
C PRO A 983 49.98 -45.30 37.71
N GLU A 984 48.70 -45.68 37.74
CA GLU A 984 48.06 -46.42 36.66
C GLU A 984 47.96 -45.61 35.36
N MET A 985 47.56 -44.33 35.44
CA MET A 985 47.54 -43.42 34.30
C MET A 985 48.95 -43.24 33.73
N LYS A 986 49.94 -43.09 34.61
CA LYS A 986 51.36 -43.00 34.23
C LYS A 986 51.83 -44.27 33.53
N ALA A 987 51.49 -45.45 34.06
CA ALA A 987 51.83 -46.74 33.46
C ALA A 987 51.11 -46.98 32.12
N ALA A 988 49.92 -46.40 31.94
CA ALA A 988 49.22 -46.35 30.65
C ALA A 988 49.83 -45.33 29.66
N GLY A 989 50.95 -44.68 30.02
CA GLY A 989 51.67 -43.74 29.16
C GLY A 989 51.05 -42.34 29.10
N LYS A 990 50.15 -41.97 30.03
CA LYS A 990 49.56 -40.62 30.04
C LYS A 990 50.56 -39.58 30.53
N ILE A 991 50.50 -38.38 29.97
CA ILE A 991 51.19 -37.19 30.49
C ILE A 991 50.25 -36.53 31.49
N ILE A 992 50.66 -36.35 32.73
CA ILE A 992 49.73 -35.90 33.79
C ILE A 992 50.21 -34.57 34.39
N PHE A 993 49.36 -33.56 34.33
CA PHE A 993 49.50 -32.31 35.07
C PHE A 993 48.48 -32.28 36.20
N ALA A 994 48.94 -32.31 37.45
CA ALA A 994 48.06 -32.18 38.60
C ALA A 994 48.37 -30.90 39.36
N ILE A 995 47.41 -29.97 39.39
CA ILE A 995 47.49 -28.79 40.27
C ILE A 995 47.05 -29.23 41.65
N THR A 996 47.98 -29.19 42.61
CA THR A 996 47.73 -29.70 43.96
C THR A 996 48.52 -28.96 45.04
N HIS A 997 47.93 -28.95 46.23
CA HIS A 997 48.48 -28.43 47.47
C HIS A 997 48.78 -29.52 48.49
N ASP A 998 48.54 -30.81 48.16
CA ASP A 998 48.77 -31.92 49.07
C ASP A 998 50.28 -32.29 49.10
N ASP A 999 51.05 -31.51 49.84
CA ASP A 999 52.51 -31.66 50.04
C ASP A 999 52.95 -33.07 50.46
N HIS A 1000 52.12 -33.76 51.25
CA HIS A 1000 52.31 -35.14 51.66
C HIS A 1000 52.52 -36.11 50.48
N TYR A 1001 51.97 -35.79 49.30
CA TYR A 1001 52.06 -36.64 48.10
C TYR A 1001 52.99 -36.10 47.03
N PHE A 1002 53.75 -35.01 47.27
CA PHE A 1002 54.66 -34.44 46.25
C PHE A 1002 55.73 -35.44 45.78
N HIS A 1003 56.12 -36.39 46.64
CA HIS A 1003 57.03 -37.48 46.30
C HIS A 1003 56.50 -38.43 45.21
N THR A 1004 55.20 -38.37 44.89
CA THR A 1004 54.59 -39.19 43.82
C THR A 1004 54.73 -38.58 42.43
N ALA A 1005 55.13 -37.30 42.33
CA ALA A 1005 55.38 -36.61 41.08
C ALA A 1005 56.82 -36.83 40.59
N ASP A 1006 57.01 -36.85 39.27
CA ASP A 1006 58.33 -36.84 38.67
C ASP A 1006 58.96 -35.45 38.72
N ARG A 1007 58.14 -34.40 38.66
CA ARG A 1007 58.55 -33.00 38.73
C ARG A 1007 57.55 -32.19 39.54
N LEU A 1008 58.08 -31.26 40.34
CA LEU A 1008 57.28 -30.33 41.14
C LEU A 1008 57.57 -28.90 40.69
N LEU A 1009 56.53 -28.19 40.27
CA LEU A 1009 56.60 -26.82 39.79
C LEU A 1009 55.83 -25.92 40.77
N LYS A 1010 56.45 -24.83 41.22
CA LYS A 1010 55.81 -23.81 42.04
C LYS A 1010 55.50 -22.57 41.21
N MET A 1011 54.24 -22.16 41.21
CA MET A 1011 53.82 -20.86 40.69
C MET A 1011 53.83 -19.79 41.77
N GLU A 1012 54.41 -18.63 41.46
CA GLU A 1012 54.48 -17.48 42.34
C GLU A 1012 54.37 -16.19 41.50
N MET A 1013 53.35 -15.36 41.79
CA MET A 1013 53.10 -14.09 41.08
C MET A 1013 53.10 -14.21 39.54
N GLY A 1014 52.47 -15.25 38.98
CA GLY A 1014 52.39 -15.47 37.53
C GLY A 1014 53.65 -16.06 36.88
N GLN A 1015 54.72 -16.27 37.65
CA GLN A 1015 55.97 -16.91 37.22
C GLN A 1015 56.04 -18.35 37.71
N MET A 1016 56.78 -19.20 36.99
CA MET A 1016 56.99 -20.61 37.33
C MET A 1016 58.43 -20.88 37.76
N LYS A 1017 58.60 -21.65 38.84
CA LYS A 1017 59.91 -22.12 39.32
C LYS A 1017 59.84 -23.62 39.63
N GLU A 1018 60.81 -24.39 39.17
CA GLU A 1018 60.93 -25.81 39.50
C GLU A 1018 61.52 -26.00 40.91
N LEU A 1019 60.99 -26.97 41.66
CA LEU A 1019 61.43 -27.35 43.00
C LEU A 1019 62.04 -28.76 42.97
N GLU A 1020 62.98 -29.02 43.88
CA GLU A 1020 63.49 -30.38 44.08
C GLU A 1020 62.42 -31.27 44.72
N VAL A 1021 62.16 -32.43 44.11
CA VAL A 1021 61.30 -33.46 44.69
C VAL A 1021 62.09 -34.16 45.79
N LEU A 1022 61.83 -33.81 47.05
CA LEU A 1022 62.44 -34.49 48.19
C LEU A 1022 61.93 -35.93 48.24
N SER A 1023 62.81 -36.90 48.04
CA SER A 1023 62.52 -38.32 48.25
C SER A 1023 62.13 -38.51 49.71
N ALA A 1024 60.93 -39.03 49.97
CA ALA A 1024 60.43 -39.27 51.32
C ALA A 1024 61.43 -40.13 52.11
N GLU A 1025 62.06 -39.53 53.13
CA GLU A 1025 62.69 -40.32 54.19
C GLU A 1025 61.61 -41.16 54.85
N VAL A 1026 61.84 -42.46 54.90
CA VAL A 1026 61.01 -43.43 55.62
C VAL A 1026 61.10 -43.11 57.11
N SER A 1027 60.23 -42.25 57.63
CA SER A 1027 59.98 -42.14 59.07
C SER A 1027 58.76 -43.00 59.42
N GLY A 1028 59.03 -44.22 59.89
CA GLY A 1028 58.00 -45.06 60.52
C GLY A 1028 57.77 -44.65 61.97
N SER A 1029 56.51 -44.36 62.31
CA SER A 1029 55.77 -44.86 63.48
C SER A 1029 54.37 -44.26 63.51
#